data_AF-A0A9I9DGR7-F1
#
_entry.id   AF-A0A9I9DGR7-F1
#
_cell.length_a   1.000
_cell.length_b   1.000
_cell.length_c   1.000
_cell.angle_alpha   90.00
_cell.angle_beta   90.00
_cell.angle_gamma   90.00
#
_symmetry.space_group_name_H-M   'P 1'
#
loop_
_entity.id
_entity.type
_entity.pdbx_description
1 polymer ?
#
loop_
_entity_poly.entity_id
_entity_poly.type
_entity_poly.pdbx_seq_one_letter_code
_entity_poly.pdbx_strand_id
1 'polypeptide(L)'
;RRLEWSELKASTTKTNLRRFFEQTGGKIECFRRDLERSSPAFANNTNLLTYARRRMEYSSEEESDFSDSEINDYAEKPYEQLRTGKLVVKTANGILRCPFCMGKKKQDYKYKDLLQHASGVSKGSKNRNAKQKANHLALAKYLENELASEADQTQRPTPPTPISQDSEKELYVWPWMGVILNIEAGEDRNTVCDSAYWIKKFAKYRPLDVYIFWNDNEPKAQAIVEFNNDWNGFVNATDFEKLFETNDHSKRNWKTKTDSSLDIYGWCARADDYNSNEPIGEFLRQRGKLRTVSDIVNEATRSRNTVVENLTHEIDLTNENLDELHYKYNEKTMSLSRMLAEKDQLHQAFVEETRKTQRLARNNVQRILEEQENLHQELEAKKKKLDSWSKQLNKREALTELERQKLDEEKKKNDMRNNSLQLASMEQRRADENVLRLVEEQKREKEEALSKILQLEKQLDAKQKLEMEIQELKGKLQVMKHLEDQDDEGVQQKMKEMGDDLDQKVEDLNDLQELNRTLVTKERESNDELQEARKELISGLQDQSSNARVNIGIKRMGDIDIKPFQNTCKQKFSPDEAMVQASTLCSLWQDNLTDPNWHPFKVVTIDGDSQENIDEDDEKLKGLKQEWGDEIYNAVVTALKEMNEYNPSGRYSVPELWNFKEDRKATLKEVINYIVKSIKSLKRKRT
;
A
#
# COMPACT_ATOMS: atom_id res chain seq x y z
N ARG A 1 -19.43 -7.52 -25.58
CA ARG A 1 -18.27 -7.02 -26.36
C ARG A 1 -17.07 -6.55 -25.51
N ARG A 2 -17.12 -5.53 -24.62
CA ARG A 2 -15.93 -5.19 -23.77
C ARG A 2 -15.64 -6.20 -22.64
N LEU A 3 -16.67 -6.84 -22.09
CA LEU A 3 -16.52 -7.87 -21.05
C LEU A 3 -15.96 -9.20 -21.61
N GLU A 4 -16.39 -9.62 -22.79
CA GLU A 4 -15.86 -10.84 -23.48
C GLU A 4 -14.37 -10.75 -23.81
N TRP A 5 -13.85 -9.55 -24.13
CA TRP A 5 -12.42 -9.34 -24.37
C TRP A 5 -11.57 -9.39 -23.09
N SER A 6 -12.19 -9.14 -21.92
CA SER A 6 -11.54 -9.16 -20.62
C SER A 6 -11.35 -10.61 -20.14
N GLU A 7 -12.38 -11.44 -20.35
CA GLU A 7 -12.35 -12.88 -20.02
C GLU A 7 -11.42 -13.67 -20.95
N LEU A 8 -11.38 -13.33 -22.25
CA LEU A 8 -10.42 -13.95 -23.17
C LEU A 8 -8.97 -13.65 -22.76
N LYS A 9 -8.65 -12.39 -22.41
CA LYS A 9 -7.30 -12.02 -21.95
C LYS A 9 -6.94 -12.70 -20.64
N ALA A 10 -7.86 -12.79 -19.67
CA ALA A 10 -7.60 -13.47 -18.41
C ALA A 10 -7.32 -14.98 -18.61
N SER A 11 -8.08 -15.65 -19.50
CA SER A 11 -7.89 -17.07 -19.83
C SER A 11 -6.55 -17.33 -20.53
N THR A 12 -6.16 -16.49 -21.50
CA THR A 12 -4.86 -16.61 -22.18
C THR A 12 -3.69 -16.35 -21.23
N THR A 13 -3.82 -15.40 -20.31
CA THR A 13 -2.77 -15.09 -19.32
C THR A 13 -2.58 -16.22 -18.31
N LYS A 14 -3.68 -16.85 -17.86
CA LYS A 14 -3.65 -17.99 -16.93
C LYS A 14 -3.04 -19.24 -17.57
N THR A 15 -3.31 -19.46 -18.86
CA THR A 15 -2.76 -20.59 -19.63
C THR A 15 -1.26 -20.40 -19.91
N ASN A 16 -0.82 -19.16 -20.18
CA ASN A 16 0.59 -18.84 -20.37
C ASN A 16 1.40 -18.89 -19.06
N LEU A 17 0.82 -18.48 -17.92
CA LEU A 17 1.44 -18.64 -16.60
C LEU A 17 1.56 -20.11 -16.18
N ARG A 18 0.58 -20.95 -16.51
CA ARG A 18 0.64 -22.41 -16.24
C ARG A 18 1.72 -23.10 -17.05
N ARG A 19 1.84 -22.77 -18.36
CA ARG A 19 2.97 -23.23 -19.19
C ARG A 19 4.31 -22.73 -18.68
N PHE A 20 4.41 -21.48 -18.23
CA PHE A 20 5.64 -20.94 -17.68
C PHE A 20 6.05 -21.65 -16.38
N PHE A 21 5.09 -22.00 -15.51
CA PHE A 21 5.33 -22.78 -14.28
C PHE A 21 5.68 -24.25 -14.56
N GLU A 22 5.07 -24.92 -15.55
CA GLU A 22 5.44 -26.29 -15.94
C GLU A 22 6.85 -26.33 -16.58
N GLN A 23 7.20 -25.31 -17.36
CA GLN A 23 8.50 -25.23 -18.05
C GLN A 23 9.65 -24.77 -17.12
N THR A 24 9.34 -24.09 -16.01
CA THR A 24 10.32 -23.72 -14.97
C THR A 24 10.39 -24.75 -13.84
N GLY A 25 9.27 -25.39 -13.47
CA GLY A 25 9.23 -26.47 -12.48
C GLY A 25 10.04 -27.69 -12.90
N GLY A 26 9.98 -28.08 -14.18
CA GLY A 26 10.79 -29.17 -14.73
C GLY A 26 12.30 -28.88 -14.76
N LYS A 27 12.71 -27.59 -14.80
CA LYS A 27 14.13 -27.20 -14.76
C LYS A 27 14.69 -27.14 -13.33
N ILE A 28 13.85 -26.84 -12.34
CA ILE A 28 14.24 -26.83 -10.92
C ILE A 28 14.39 -28.26 -10.37
N GLU A 29 13.56 -29.21 -10.81
CA GLU A 29 13.75 -30.63 -10.44
C GLU A 29 15.01 -31.26 -11.05
N CYS A 30 15.38 -30.91 -12.28
CA CYS A 30 16.66 -31.36 -12.86
C CYS A 30 17.87 -30.78 -12.11
N PHE A 31 17.83 -29.51 -11.70
CA PHE A 31 18.91 -28.89 -10.95
C PHE A 31 19.07 -29.47 -9.53
N ARG A 32 17.97 -29.89 -8.89
CA ARG A 32 17.98 -30.56 -7.58
C ARG A 32 18.56 -31.97 -7.68
N ARG A 33 18.23 -32.70 -8.75
CA ARG A 33 18.70 -34.08 -8.98
C ARG A 33 20.18 -34.15 -9.36
N ASP A 34 20.73 -33.07 -9.95
CA ASP A 34 22.16 -32.94 -10.27
C ASP A 34 23.01 -32.46 -9.07
N LEU A 35 22.44 -31.68 -8.15
CA LEU A 35 23.10 -31.32 -6.88
C LEU A 35 23.18 -32.50 -5.90
N GLU A 36 22.21 -33.41 -5.90
CA GLU A 36 22.20 -34.60 -5.03
C GLU A 36 23.14 -35.73 -5.52
N ARG A 37 23.59 -35.70 -6.78
CA ARG A 37 24.56 -36.68 -7.33
C ARG A 37 26.04 -36.28 -7.17
N SER A 38 26.32 -35.09 -6.64
CA SER A 38 27.67 -34.51 -6.62
C SER A 38 28.18 -34.27 -5.19
N SER A 39 27.98 -35.21 -4.26
CA SER A 39 28.78 -35.23 -3.01
C SER A 39 28.67 -36.57 -2.27
N PRO A 40 29.76 -37.35 -2.22
CA PRO A 40 30.00 -38.14 -1.02
C PRO A 40 31.48 -38.05 -0.63
N ALA A 41 31.83 -37.06 0.19
CA ALA A 41 32.94 -37.15 1.16
C ALA A 41 33.08 -35.80 1.88
N PHE A 42 32.42 -35.64 3.02
CA PHE A 42 32.95 -34.87 4.15
C PHE A 42 32.06 -35.13 5.37
N ALA A 43 32.23 -36.32 5.95
CA ALA A 43 31.94 -36.58 7.34
C ALA A 43 33.20 -37.23 7.94
N ASN A 44 33.59 -36.75 9.11
CA ASN A 44 34.75 -37.12 9.93
C ASN A 44 36.01 -36.27 9.71
N ASN A 45 36.17 -35.20 10.49
CA ASN A 45 37.07 -35.27 11.66
C ASN A 45 36.96 -34.01 12.53
N THR A 46 36.17 -34.11 13.58
CA THR A 46 36.24 -33.29 14.79
C THR A 46 37.51 -33.68 15.57
N ASN A 47 38.66 -33.05 15.31
CA ASN A 47 39.85 -33.20 16.16
C ASN A 47 40.96 -32.13 15.99
N LEU A 48 40.63 -30.84 15.81
CA LEU A 48 41.63 -29.76 15.75
C LEU A 48 41.25 -28.49 16.53
N LEU A 49 40.37 -28.61 17.54
CA LEU A 49 39.98 -27.51 18.45
C LEU A 49 40.68 -27.55 19.81
N THR A 50 41.84 -28.19 19.90
CA THR A 50 42.60 -28.36 21.17
C THR A 50 44.05 -27.86 21.13
N TYR A 51 44.45 -27.06 20.13
CA TYR A 51 45.81 -26.50 20.09
C TYR A 51 45.93 -24.98 19.99
N ALA A 52 44.81 -24.25 19.86
CA ALA A 52 44.82 -22.78 19.75
C ALA A 52 44.47 -22.06 21.08
N ARG A 53 44.95 -22.58 22.22
CA ARG A 53 44.78 -21.94 23.53
C ARG A 53 46.07 -22.00 24.36
N ARG A 54 47.20 -21.54 23.82
CA ARG A 54 48.37 -21.11 24.61
C ARG A 54 49.40 -20.35 23.77
N ARG A 55 49.25 -19.03 23.72
CA ARG A 55 50.31 -17.99 23.84
C ARG A 55 49.78 -16.68 23.25
N MET A 56 49.08 -15.92 24.10
CA MET A 56 49.17 -14.47 24.07
C MET A 56 50.44 -14.04 24.80
N GLU A 57 50.87 -12.82 24.48
CA GLU A 57 51.92 -11.98 25.08
C GLU A 57 53.31 -12.06 24.43
N TYR A 58 53.55 -11.19 23.43
CA TYR A 58 54.46 -10.05 23.61
C TYR A 58 54.31 -9.02 22.46
N SER A 59 54.15 -7.76 22.86
CA SER A 59 54.29 -6.50 22.13
C SER A 59 53.28 -6.13 21.01
N SER A 60 52.40 -5.22 21.41
CA SER A 60 51.59 -4.33 20.57
C SER A 60 52.51 -3.32 19.84
N GLU A 61 52.38 -3.26 18.53
CA GLU A 61 52.54 -2.06 17.69
C GLU A 61 51.76 -2.33 16.39
N GLU A 62 51.04 -1.32 15.92
CA GLU A 62 50.05 -1.36 14.84
C GLU A 62 50.61 -1.93 13.53
N GLU A 63 50.11 -3.08 13.04
CA GLU A 63 50.37 -3.54 11.67
C GLU A 63 49.08 -3.45 10.86
N SER A 64 49.01 -2.43 10.01
CA SER A 64 48.08 -2.36 8.87
C SER A 64 48.26 -3.58 7.96
N ASP A 65 47.17 -4.18 7.50
CA ASP A 65 47.19 -5.29 6.53
C ASP A 65 47.95 -4.91 5.25
N PHE A 66 49.21 -5.36 5.15
CA PHE A 66 50.09 -5.13 3.99
C PHE A 66 49.66 -5.99 2.80
N SER A 67 49.36 -5.35 1.67
CA SER A 67 49.00 -6.03 0.42
C SER A 67 50.22 -6.57 -0.33
N ASP A 68 50.08 -7.72 -1.00
CA ASP A 68 51.13 -8.31 -1.85
C ASP A 68 51.59 -7.34 -2.99
N SER A 69 50.80 -6.32 -3.31
CA SER A 69 51.12 -5.29 -4.31
C SER A 69 52.20 -4.28 -3.89
N GLU A 70 52.47 -4.14 -2.58
CA GLU A 70 53.39 -3.14 -2.02
C GLU A 70 54.77 -3.73 -1.63
N ILE A 71 55.00 -5.01 -1.93
CA ILE A 71 56.21 -5.75 -1.53
C ILE A 71 57.50 -5.13 -2.10
N ASN A 72 57.47 -4.61 -3.32
CA ASN A 72 58.63 -3.99 -3.95
C ASN A 72 59.04 -2.69 -3.25
N ASP A 73 58.07 -1.83 -2.92
CA ASP A 73 58.32 -0.54 -2.28
C ASP A 73 58.82 -0.75 -0.84
N TYR A 74 58.25 -1.73 -0.14
CA TYR A 74 58.70 -2.10 1.20
C TYR A 74 60.07 -2.79 1.25
N ALA A 75 60.56 -3.36 0.13
CA ALA A 75 61.86 -4.00 0.06
C ALA A 75 63.03 -2.98 0.02
N GLU A 76 62.79 -1.73 -0.34
CA GLU A 76 63.84 -0.71 -0.46
C GLU A 76 64.46 -0.34 0.90
N LYS A 77 63.64 -0.15 1.94
CA LYS A 77 64.13 0.18 3.29
C LYS A 77 65.05 -0.91 3.90
N PRO A 78 64.69 -2.21 3.91
CA PRO A 78 65.60 -3.26 4.36
C PRO A 78 66.80 -3.44 3.43
N TYR A 79 66.67 -3.17 2.13
CA TYR A 79 67.81 -3.19 1.18
C TYR A 79 68.84 -2.13 1.53
N GLU A 80 68.42 -0.89 1.81
CA GLU A 80 69.33 0.17 2.29
C GLU A 80 69.97 -0.16 3.64
N GLN A 81 69.24 -0.82 4.55
CA GLN A 81 69.79 -1.27 5.84
C GLN A 81 70.86 -2.35 5.70
N LEU A 82 70.76 -3.21 4.68
CA LEU A 82 71.80 -4.18 4.33
C LEU A 82 73.01 -3.47 3.70
N ARG A 83 72.78 -2.51 2.79
CA ARG A 83 73.86 -1.73 2.14
C ARG A 83 74.65 -0.86 3.11
N THR A 84 73.97 -0.29 4.10
CA THR A 84 74.59 0.53 5.16
C THR A 84 75.23 -0.29 6.28
N GLY A 85 75.16 -1.63 6.21
CA GLY A 85 75.75 -2.53 7.22
C GLY A 85 74.98 -2.59 8.55
N LYS A 86 73.81 -1.97 8.64
CA LYS A 86 72.93 -2.02 9.84
C LYS A 86 72.36 -3.42 10.07
N LEU A 87 72.13 -4.17 8.99
CA LEU A 87 71.77 -5.59 9.02
C LEU A 87 72.95 -6.43 8.51
N VAL A 88 73.48 -7.30 9.36
CA VAL A 88 74.71 -8.06 9.07
C VAL A 88 74.37 -9.40 8.41
N VAL A 89 74.76 -9.57 7.14
CA VAL A 89 74.60 -10.82 6.37
C VAL A 89 75.83 -11.73 6.49
N LYS A 90 77.03 -11.13 6.56
CA LYS A 90 78.31 -11.83 6.64
C LYS A 90 78.91 -11.62 8.03
N THR A 91 79.11 -12.71 8.77
CA THR A 91 79.80 -12.66 10.07
C THR A 91 81.32 -12.57 9.85
N ALA A 92 82.07 -12.13 10.88
CA ALA A 92 83.53 -11.95 10.80
C ALA A 92 84.31 -13.21 10.36
N ASN A 93 83.70 -14.40 10.46
CA ASN A 93 84.27 -15.69 10.08
C ASN A 93 83.98 -16.07 8.61
N GLY A 94 83.42 -15.17 7.80
CA GLY A 94 83.08 -15.42 6.38
C GLY A 94 81.80 -16.24 6.16
N ILE A 95 81.06 -16.57 7.22
CA ILE A 95 79.82 -17.35 7.15
C ILE A 95 78.64 -16.41 6.85
N LEU A 96 77.85 -16.76 5.84
CA LEU A 96 76.67 -16.01 5.40
C LEU A 96 75.41 -16.51 6.13
N ARG A 97 74.61 -15.57 6.66
CA ARG A 97 73.38 -15.84 7.40
C ARG A 97 72.24 -14.95 6.91
N CYS A 98 71.01 -15.45 6.98
CA CYS A 98 69.82 -14.64 6.71
C CYS A 98 69.43 -13.81 7.94
N PRO A 99 69.50 -12.46 7.91
CA PRO A 99 69.18 -11.62 9.07
C PRO A 99 67.70 -11.70 9.50
N PHE A 100 66.84 -12.17 8.61
CA PHE A 100 65.39 -12.17 8.78
C PHE A 100 64.82 -13.53 9.24
N CYS A 101 65.66 -14.57 9.35
CA CYS A 101 65.26 -15.94 9.72
C CYS A 101 65.86 -16.41 11.05
N MET A 102 65.87 -15.55 12.06
CA MET A 102 66.40 -15.87 13.39
C MET A 102 65.61 -17.03 14.04
N GLY A 103 66.29 -18.13 14.36
CA GLY A 103 65.72 -19.27 15.13
C GLY A 103 65.44 -20.58 14.39
N LYS A 104 65.81 -20.74 13.11
CA LYS A 104 65.66 -22.01 12.36
C LYS A 104 66.96 -22.84 12.34
N LYS A 105 66.85 -24.18 12.23
CA LYS A 105 67.93 -25.19 12.43
C LYS A 105 69.14 -25.12 11.47
N LYS A 106 69.07 -24.40 10.34
CA LYS A 106 70.23 -24.11 9.46
C LYS A 106 70.36 -22.59 9.36
N GLN A 107 71.42 -22.03 9.94
CA GLN A 107 71.69 -20.58 9.88
C GLN A 107 72.91 -20.24 9.04
N ASP A 108 73.77 -21.22 8.76
CA ASP A 108 75.00 -21.03 7.99
C ASP A 108 74.75 -21.49 6.55
N TYR A 109 74.91 -20.58 5.60
CA TYR A 109 74.66 -20.82 4.18
C TYR A 109 75.93 -20.56 3.35
N LYS A 110 76.12 -21.33 2.27
CA LYS A 110 77.01 -20.92 1.16
C LYS A 110 76.30 -19.84 0.33
N TYR A 111 77.04 -19.06 -0.45
CA TYR A 111 76.47 -17.97 -1.27
C TYR A 111 75.27 -18.42 -2.13
N LYS A 112 75.44 -19.49 -2.92
CA LYS A 112 74.36 -20.06 -3.76
C LYS A 112 73.16 -20.52 -2.95
N ASP A 113 73.40 -21.13 -1.78
CA ASP A 113 72.33 -21.63 -0.90
C ASP A 113 71.56 -20.49 -0.23
N LEU A 114 72.25 -19.41 0.16
CA LEU A 114 71.62 -18.23 0.77
C LEU A 114 70.80 -17.46 -0.26
N LEU A 115 71.32 -17.30 -1.48
CA LEU A 115 70.61 -16.66 -2.57
C LEU A 115 69.35 -17.46 -2.93
N GLN A 116 69.46 -18.79 -3.06
CA GLN A 116 68.29 -19.64 -3.31
C GLN A 116 67.28 -19.58 -2.16
N HIS A 117 67.74 -19.51 -0.91
CA HIS A 117 66.87 -19.32 0.26
C HIS A 117 66.14 -17.97 0.19
N ALA A 118 66.84 -16.86 -0.02
CA ALA A 118 66.25 -15.53 -0.08
C ALA A 118 65.23 -15.41 -1.24
N SER A 119 65.62 -15.84 -2.44
CA SER A 119 64.76 -15.83 -3.64
C SER A 119 63.58 -16.80 -3.56
N GLY A 120 63.77 -17.96 -2.91
CA GLY A 120 62.69 -18.91 -2.66
C GLY A 120 61.69 -18.40 -1.62
N VAL A 121 62.14 -17.62 -0.63
CA VAL A 121 61.25 -17.04 0.38
C VAL A 121 60.47 -15.86 -0.17
N SER A 122 61.07 -15.00 -0.99
CA SER A 122 60.38 -13.87 -1.63
C SER A 122 59.31 -14.31 -2.62
N LYS A 123 59.54 -15.40 -3.37
CA LYS A 123 58.60 -15.96 -4.36
C LYS A 123 57.65 -17.04 -3.81
N GLY A 124 57.70 -17.31 -2.50
CA GLY A 124 56.98 -18.41 -1.86
C GLY A 124 55.46 -18.20 -1.73
N SER A 125 54.75 -19.27 -1.32
CA SER A 125 53.28 -19.37 -1.20
C SER A 125 52.57 -18.19 -0.53
N LYS A 126 51.30 -17.97 -0.92
CA LYS A 126 50.37 -16.93 -0.42
C LYS A 126 50.19 -16.89 1.10
N ASN A 127 50.56 -17.94 1.83
CA ASN A 127 50.45 -18.02 3.29
C ASN A 127 51.60 -17.34 4.07
N ARG A 128 52.59 -16.74 3.38
CA ARG A 128 53.68 -16.00 4.06
C ARG A 128 53.38 -14.50 4.10
N ASN A 129 53.60 -13.87 5.26
CA ASN A 129 53.40 -12.44 5.48
C ASN A 129 54.16 -11.60 4.43
N ALA A 130 53.49 -10.61 3.83
CA ALA A 130 54.05 -9.69 2.84
C ALA A 130 55.34 -9.01 3.32
N LYS A 131 55.43 -8.65 4.61
CA LYS A 131 56.64 -8.09 5.25
C LYS A 131 57.83 -9.06 5.19
N GLN A 132 57.60 -10.36 5.38
CA GLN A 132 58.64 -11.38 5.27
C GLN A 132 59.09 -11.56 3.82
N LYS A 133 58.16 -11.52 2.85
CA LYS A 133 58.50 -11.58 1.43
C LYS A 133 59.35 -10.37 1.00
N ALA A 134 58.98 -9.16 1.42
CA ALA A 134 59.73 -7.93 1.14
C ALA A 134 61.15 -7.94 1.72
N ASN A 135 61.31 -8.37 2.98
CA ASN A 135 62.63 -8.49 3.60
C ASN A 135 63.56 -9.49 2.88
N HIS A 136 63.02 -10.64 2.45
CA HIS A 136 63.83 -11.64 1.72
C HIS A 136 64.09 -11.24 0.27
N LEU A 137 63.18 -10.47 -0.35
CA LEU A 137 63.42 -9.84 -1.64
C LEU A 137 64.59 -8.85 -1.57
N ALA A 138 64.64 -8.03 -0.51
CA ALA A 138 65.76 -7.13 -0.26
C ALA A 138 67.09 -7.87 -0.07
N LEU A 139 67.08 -9.00 0.66
CA LEU A 139 68.28 -9.84 0.83
C LEU A 139 68.76 -10.44 -0.51
N ALA A 140 67.84 -10.91 -1.35
CA ALA A 140 68.18 -11.45 -2.67
C ALA A 140 68.82 -10.38 -3.57
N LYS A 141 68.21 -9.19 -3.65
CA LYS A 141 68.79 -8.03 -4.36
C LYS A 141 70.20 -7.70 -3.85
N TYR A 142 70.40 -7.70 -2.53
CA TYR A 142 71.70 -7.38 -1.93
C TYR A 142 72.77 -8.43 -2.28
N LEU A 143 72.44 -9.71 -2.25
CA LEU A 143 73.36 -10.78 -2.64
C LEU A 143 73.75 -10.69 -4.12
N GLU A 144 72.76 -10.47 -5.01
CA GLU A 144 72.97 -10.38 -6.45
C GLU A 144 73.76 -9.13 -6.87
N ASN A 145 73.54 -7.99 -6.21
CA ASN A 145 74.15 -6.72 -6.63
C ASN A 145 75.49 -6.45 -5.95
N GLU A 146 75.65 -6.81 -4.67
CA GLU A 146 76.79 -6.35 -3.85
C GLU A 146 77.76 -7.49 -3.49
N LEU A 147 77.37 -8.77 -3.60
CA LEU A 147 78.18 -9.93 -3.21
C LEU A 147 78.47 -10.92 -4.36
N ALA A 148 78.02 -10.65 -5.58
CA ALA A 148 78.15 -11.56 -6.73
C ALA A 148 79.59 -11.79 -7.22
N SER A 149 80.49 -10.82 -7.01
CA SER A 149 81.89 -10.87 -7.49
C SER A 149 82.85 -11.66 -6.60
N GLU A 150 82.42 -12.11 -5.41
CA GLU A 150 83.27 -12.90 -4.48
C GLU A 150 83.21 -14.43 -4.72
N ALA A 151 82.39 -14.92 -5.66
CA ALA A 151 82.05 -16.35 -5.80
C ALA A 151 82.94 -17.19 -6.75
N ASP A 152 83.80 -16.57 -7.57
CA ASP A 152 84.42 -17.23 -8.75
C ASP A 152 85.89 -17.68 -8.60
N GLN A 153 86.45 -17.74 -7.38
CA GLN A 153 87.79 -18.31 -7.19
C GLN A 153 87.74 -19.75 -6.64
N THR A 154 87.75 -20.74 -7.54
CA THR A 154 88.24 -22.09 -7.21
C THR A 154 89.07 -22.67 -8.37
N GLN A 155 90.29 -23.12 -8.03
CA GLN A 155 91.40 -23.47 -8.91
C GLN A 155 91.16 -24.75 -9.75
N ARG A 156 91.64 -24.77 -11.01
CA ARG A 156 91.84 -25.99 -11.82
C ARG A 156 93.25 -26.57 -11.59
N PRO A 157 93.44 -27.90 -11.53
CA PRO A 157 94.77 -28.51 -11.52
C PRO A 157 95.37 -28.58 -12.93
N THR A 158 96.69 -28.38 -13.00
CA THR A 158 97.57 -28.49 -14.18
C THR A 158 97.67 -29.92 -14.74
N PRO A 159 97.75 -30.11 -16.07
CA PRO A 159 98.08 -31.40 -16.67
C PRO A 159 99.60 -31.67 -16.66
N PRO A 160 100.05 -32.94 -16.58
CA PRO A 160 101.47 -33.27 -16.65
C PRO A 160 102.01 -33.21 -18.09
N THR A 161 103.28 -32.82 -18.17
CA THR A 161 104.14 -32.64 -19.35
C THR A 161 104.35 -33.95 -20.13
N PRO A 162 104.44 -33.94 -21.48
CA PRO A 162 104.73 -35.13 -22.27
C PRO A 162 106.23 -35.43 -22.30
N ILE A 163 106.61 -36.68 -22.03
CA ILE A 163 107.95 -37.18 -22.33
C ILE A 163 107.98 -37.52 -23.81
N SER A 164 108.81 -36.80 -24.55
CA SER A 164 109.19 -37.10 -25.92
C SER A 164 110.29 -38.17 -25.92
N GLN A 165 110.22 -39.15 -26.83
CA GLN A 165 111.19 -39.34 -27.91
C GLN A 165 111.27 -40.80 -28.38
N ASP A 166 111.31 -40.90 -29.71
CA ASP A 166 111.68 -42.03 -30.54
C ASP A 166 112.70 -42.97 -29.89
N SER A 167 112.24 -44.17 -29.56
CA SER A 167 113.01 -45.39 -29.68
C SER A 167 112.34 -46.23 -30.77
N GLU A 168 113.14 -46.83 -31.64
CA GLU A 168 112.73 -47.78 -32.68
C GLU A 168 111.44 -48.53 -32.29
N LYS A 169 110.39 -48.43 -33.10
CA LYS A 169 109.05 -48.97 -32.78
C LYS A 169 109.18 -50.44 -32.37
N GLU A 170 109.17 -50.67 -31.07
CA GLU A 170 109.34 -52.01 -30.52
C GLU A 170 108.06 -52.78 -30.83
N LEU A 171 108.17 -53.72 -31.77
CA LEU A 171 107.08 -54.56 -32.23
C LEU A 171 107.05 -55.81 -31.37
N TYR A 172 105.93 -56.01 -30.71
CA TYR A 172 105.65 -57.17 -29.88
C TYR A 172 104.79 -58.13 -30.66
N VAL A 173 104.94 -59.43 -30.40
CA VAL A 173 103.96 -60.41 -30.85
C VAL A 173 102.71 -60.27 -29.99
N TRP A 174 101.54 -60.08 -30.62
CA TRP A 174 100.24 -60.01 -29.98
C TRP A 174 99.32 -61.13 -30.50
N PRO A 175 98.70 -61.97 -29.66
CA PRO A 175 98.72 -61.98 -28.19
C PRO A 175 100.14 -62.10 -27.60
N TRP A 176 100.34 -61.59 -26.38
CA TRP A 176 101.67 -61.51 -25.78
C TRP A 176 102.25 -62.91 -25.57
N MET A 177 103.47 -63.15 -26.04
CA MET A 177 104.14 -64.45 -25.92
C MET A 177 105.55 -64.28 -25.35
N GLY A 178 106.02 -65.26 -24.60
CA GLY A 178 107.39 -65.42 -24.12
C GLY A 178 108.10 -66.53 -24.86
N VAL A 179 109.42 -66.41 -25.04
CA VAL A 179 110.29 -67.41 -25.63
C VAL A 179 111.21 -67.97 -24.54
N ILE A 180 111.46 -69.27 -24.56
CA ILE A 180 112.42 -69.97 -23.69
C ILE A 180 113.34 -70.81 -24.56
N LEU A 181 114.65 -70.72 -24.35
CA LEU A 181 115.67 -71.51 -25.03
C LEU A 181 116.54 -72.29 -24.03
N ASN A 182 117.38 -73.19 -24.59
CA ASN A 182 118.37 -74.00 -23.86
C ASN A 182 117.76 -75.03 -22.90
N ILE A 183 116.59 -75.58 -23.24
CA ILE A 183 115.94 -76.59 -22.41
C ILE A 183 116.65 -77.94 -22.66
N GLU A 184 117.42 -78.41 -21.69
CA GLU A 184 118.09 -79.72 -21.77
C GLU A 184 117.20 -80.86 -21.29
N ALA A 185 117.24 -81.98 -22.02
CA ALA A 185 116.69 -83.24 -21.54
C ALA A 185 117.63 -83.82 -20.48
N GLY A 186 117.27 -83.68 -19.21
CA GLY A 186 117.88 -84.49 -18.14
C GLY A 186 117.54 -85.98 -18.29
N GLU A 187 117.91 -86.79 -17.30
CA GLU A 187 117.66 -88.25 -17.28
C GLU A 187 116.18 -88.65 -17.45
N ASP A 188 115.25 -87.71 -17.29
CA ASP A 188 113.80 -87.93 -17.41
C ASP A 188 113.15 -87.04 -18.49
N ARG A 189 113.33 -87.45 -19.77
CA ARG A 189 112.79 -86.74 -20.96
C ARG A 189 111.29 -86.48 -20.92
N ASN A 190 110.50 -87.35 -20.28
CA ASN A 190 109.04 -87.21 -20.27
C ASN A 190 108.55 -86.02 -19.44
N THR A 191 109.26 -85.63 -18.38
CA THR A 191 108.83 -84.56 -17.47
C THR A 191 109.10 -83.16 -18.05
N VAL A 192 110.18 -83.01 -18.84
CA VAL A 192 110.57 -81.73 -19.47
C VAL A 192 109.74 -81.43 -20.73
N CYS A 193 109.21 -82.47 -21.38
CA CYS A 193 108.32 -82.36 -22.54
C CYS A 193 106.85 -82.11 -22.18
N ASP A 194 106.49 -82.07 -20.89
CA ASP A 194 105.12 -81.78 -20.44
C ASP A 194 104.89 -80.28 -20.29
N SER A 195 103.96 -79.71 -21.06
CA SER A 195 103.57 -78.30 -20.95
C SER A 195 103.03 -77.95 -19.56
N ALA A 196 102.39 -78.90 -18.86
CA ALA A 196 101.85 -78.68 -17.52
C ALA A 196 102.95 -78.39 -16.49
N TYR A 197 104.15 -78.98 -16.66
CA TYR A 197 105.30 -78.66 -15.82
C TYR A 197 105.71 -77.19 -15.96
N TRP A 198 105.78 -76.67 -17.19
CA TRP A 198 106.19 -75.29 -17.46
C TRP A 198 105.14 -74.27 -17.04
N ILE A 199 103.85 -74.57 -17.24
CA ILE A 199 102.74 -73.77 -16.72
C ILE A 199 102.83 -73.67 -15.19
N LYS A 200 103.10 -74.80 -14.50
CA LYS A 200 103.27 -74.82 -13.04
C LYS A 200 104.52 -74.07 -12.60
N LYS A 201 105.64 -74.22 -13.30
CA LYS A 201 106.92 -73.55 -13.00
C LYS A 201 106.79 -72.03 -13.10
N PHE A 202 106.04 -71.53 -14.09
CA PHE A 202 105.83 -70.11 -14.33
C PHE A 202 104.46 -69.60 -13.87
N ALA A 203 103.76 -70.33 -13.00
CA ALA A 203 102.39 -70.01 -12.57
C ALA A 203 102.22 -68.59 -11.99
N LYS A 204 103.28 -68.02 -11.38
CA LYS A 204 103.29 -66.63 -10.89
C LYS A 204 102.96 -65.60 -11.98
N TYR A 205 103.38 -65.88 -13.21
CA TYR A 205 103.17 -65.00 -14.38
C TYR A 205 101.90 -65.34 -15.15
N ARG A 206 101.08 -66.28 -14.65
CA ARG A 206 99.78 -66.66 -15.24
C ARG A 206 99.86 -66.94 -16.74
N PRO A 207 100.75 -67.85 -17.20
CA PRO A 207 100.75 -68.28 -18.59
C PRO A 207 99.42 -68.96 -18.92
N LEU A 208 98.89 -68.70 -20.12
CA LEU A 208 97.71 -69.40 -20.66
C LEU A 208 98.08 -70.78 -21.17
N ASP A 209 99.22 -70.90 -21.85
CA ASP A 209 99.69 -72.16 -22.42
C ASP A 209 101.22 -72.14 -22.62
N VAL A 210 101.84 -73.32 -22.77
CA VAL A 210 103.27 -73.46 -23.09
C VAL A 210 103.49 -74.49 -24.18
N TYR A 211 104.08 -74.06 -25.30
CA TYR A 211 104.37 -74.89 -26.47
C TYR A 211 105.84 -75.23 -26.51
N ILE A 212 106.21 -76.52 -26.60
CA ILE A 212 107.61 -76.97 -26.57
C ILE A 212 107.98 -77.55 -27.94
N PHE A 213 109.15 -77.15 -28.45
CA PHE A 213 109.70 -77.56 -29.75
C PHE A 213 110.99 -78.34 -29.54
N TRP A 214 111.07 -79.53 -30.13
CA TRP A 214 112.26 -80.37 -30.18
C TRP A 214 112.73 -80.50 -31.63
N ASN A 215 114.03 -80.38 -31.85
CA ASN A 215 114.63 -80.58 -33.17
C ASN A 215 115.47 -81.85 -33.11
N ASP A 216 115.18 -82.86 -33.94
CA ASP A 216 115.85 -84.18 -33.87
C ASP A 216 117.38 -84.10 -34.08
N ASN A 217 117.87 -82.99 -34.66
CA ASN A 217 119.27 -82.72 -34.92
C ASN A 217 119.98 -81.89 -33.82
N GLU A 218 119.26 -81.35 -32.83
CA GLU A 218 119.84 -80.56 -31.73
C GLU A 218 119.46 -81.16 -30.35
N PRO A 219 120.39 -81.30 -29.40
CA PRO A 219 120.11 -81.92 -28.10
C PRO A 219 119.25 -81.05 -27.16
N LYS A 220 118.81 -79.86 -27.59
CA LYS A 220 118.19 -78.82 -26.75
C LYS A 220 116.85 -78.38 -27.31
N ALA A 221 115.86 -78.27 -26.44
CA ALA A 221 114.51 -77.84 -26.78
C ALA A 221 114.31 -76.34 -26.58
N GLN A 222 113.25 -75.85 -27.22
CA GLN A 222 112.78 -74.47 -27.16
C GLN A 222 111.32 -74.46 -26.69
N ALA A 223 110.84 -73.39 -26.06
CA ALA A 223 109.44 -73.27 -25.70
C ALA A 223 108.88 -71.85 -25.90
N ILE A 224 107.58 -71.75 -26.15
CA ILE A 224 106.83 -70.50 -26.22
C ILE A 224 105.77 -70.51 -25.12
N VAL A 225 105.71 -69.43 -24.35
CA VAL A 225 104.74 -69.21 -23.28
C VAL A 225 103.70 -68.21 -23.77
N GLU A 226 102.43 -68.58 -23.86
CA GLU A 226 101.35 -67.67 -24.27
C GLU A 226 100.74 -66.94 -23.07
N PHE A 227 100.44 -65.65 -23.19
CA PHE A 227 99.78 -64.83 -22.16
C PHE A 227 98.47 -64.22 -22.69
N ASN A 228 97.64 -63.68 -21.78
CA ASN A 228 96.37 -63.03 -22.14
C ASN A 228 96.58 -61.89 -23.14
N ASN A 229 95.58 -61.55 -23.94
CA ASN A 229 95.72 -60.52 -24.98
C ASN A 229 95.45 -59.08 -24.47
N ASP A 230 95.07 -58.92 -23.21
CA ASP A 230 94.80 -57.63 -22.55
C ASP A 230 96.07 -56.98 -21.96
N TRP A 231 95.91 -55.82 -21.33
CA TRP A 231 97.03 -55.14 -20.66
C TRP A 231 97.57 -55.93 -19.46
N ASN A 232 96.77 -56.80 -18.82
CA ASN A 232 97.27 -57.67 -17.77
C ASN A 232 98.22 -58.74 -18.34
N GLY A 233 97.92 -59.29 -19.52
CA GLY A 233 98.82 -60.19 -20.23
C GLY A 233 100.16 -59.54 -20.61
N PHE A 234 100.15 -58.24 -20.96
CA PHE A 234 101.38 -57.49 -21.24
C PHE A 234 102.27 -57.39 -19.99
N VAL A 235 101.67 -57.03 -18.86
CA VAL A 235 102.37 -56.96 -17.56
C VAL A 235 102.94 -58.33 -17.19
N ASN A 236 102.16 -59.40 -17.38
CA ASN A 236 102.61 -60.76 -17.12
C ASN A 236 103.80 -61.19 -18.00
N ALA A 237 103.75 -60.89 -19.30
CA ALA A 237 104.81 -61.25 -20.25
C ALA A 237 106.11 -60.46 -19.99
N THR A 238 106.00 -59.19 -19.63
CA THR A 238 107.15 -58.34 -19.27
C THR A 238 107.75 -58.72 -17.93
N ASP A 239 106.95 -59.10 -16.94
CA ASP A 239 107.46 -59.61 -15.66
C ASP A 239 108.11 -61.00 -15.81
N PHE A 240 107.59 -61.83 -16.72
CA PHE A 240 108.24 -63.08 -17.13
C PHE A 240 109.61 -62.82 -17.75
N GLU A 241 109.75 -61.84 -18.65
CA GLU A 241 111.03 -61.44 -19.24
C GLU A 241 112.03 -60.94 -18.18
N LYS A 242 111.57 -60.09 -17.25
CA LYS A 242 112.40 -59.59 -16.14
C LYS A 242 112.96 -60.69 -15.25
N LEU A 243 112.25 -61.81 -15.08
CA LEU A 243 112.77 -62.97 -14.32
C LEU A 243 114.10 -63.45 -14.90
N PHE A 244 114.17 -63.59 -16.22
CA PHE A 244 115.37 -64.06 -16.90
C PHE A 244 116.41 -62.96 -16.99
N GLU A 245 115.99 -61.70 -17.16
CA GLU A 245 116.92 -60.56 -17.14
C GLU A 245 117.64 -60.41 -15.79
N THR A 246 116.93 -60.58 -14.67
CA THR A 246 117.50 -60.46 -13.31
C THR A 246 118.48 -61.59 -12.98
N ASN A 247 118.33 -62.75 -13.61
CA ASN A 247 119.18 -63.92 -13.40
C ASN A 247 120.32 -64.02 -14.44
N ASP A 248 120.61 -62.95 -15.18
CA ASP A 248 121.61 -62.93 -16.26
C ASP A 248 121.34 -63.96 -17.38
N HIS A 249 120.07 -64.33 -17.59
CA HIS A 249 119.60 -65.29 -18.60
C HIS A 249 118.71 -64.62 -19.67
N SER A 250 118.93 -63.32 -19.92
CA SER A 250 118.20 -62.56 -20.95
C SER A 250 118.56 -62.99 -22.38
N LYS A 251 117.79 -62.53 -23.36
CA LYS A 251 118.13 -62.69 -24.79
C LYS A 251 119.53 -62.17 -25.15
N ARG A 252 119.97 -61.07 -24.52
CA ARG A 252 121.30 -60.51 -24.78
C ARG A 252 122.38 -61.46 -24.29
N ASN A 253 122.19 -62.02 -23.10
CA ASN A 253 123.09 -62.99 -22.48
C ASN A 253 123.15 -64.29 -23.31
N TRP A 254 122.01 -64.71 -23.88
CA TRP A 254 121.97 -65.85 -24.81
C TRP A 254 122.85 -65.66 -26.05
N LYS A 255 122.87 -64.45 -26.62
CA LYS A 255 123.69 -64.13 -27.80
C LYS A 255 125.19 -64.06 -27.50
N THR A 256 125.59 -63.88 -26.24
CA THR A 256 127.00 -63.71 -25.82
C THR A 256 127.60 -64.92 -25.09
N LYS A 257 126.87 -66.04 -24.99
CA LYS A 257 127.31 -67.22 -24.22
C LYS A 257 128.54 -67.93 -24.85
N THR A 258 129.39 -68.51 -24.00
CA THR A 258 130.41 -69.51 -24.37
C THR A 258 129.85 -70.92 -24.14
N ASP A 259 130.23 -71.92 -24.94
CA ASP A 259 129.54 -73.23 -25.14
C ASP A 259 129.38 -74.16 -23.90
N SER A 260 129.47 -73.67 -22.67
CA SER A 260 129.44 -74.49 -21.43
C SER A 260 128.35 -74.11 -20.40
N SER A 261 127.32 -73.31 -20.75
CA SER A 261 126.22 -72.97 -19.80
C SER A 261 125.02 -73.93 -19.88
N LEU A 262 124.61 -74.48 -18.73
CA LEU A 262 123.46 -75.39 -18.55
C LEU A 262 122.11 -74.65 -18.31
N ASP A 263 122.11 -73.32 -18.23
CA ASP A 263 120.94 -72.54 -17.80
C ASP A 263 119.90 -72.25 -18.89
N ILE A 264 118.60 -72.15 -18.52
CA ILE A 264 117.54 -71.75 -19.45
C ILE A 264 117.46 -70.23 -19.61
N TYR A 265 117.21 -69.77 -20.83
CA TYR A 265 117.11 -68.36 -21.19
C TYR A 265 115.69 -68.02 -21.62
N GLY A 266 115.23 -66.80 -21.36
CA GLY A 266 113.88 -66.42 -21.76
C GLY A 266 113.66 -64.91 -21.87
N TRP A 267 112.70 -64.52 -22.69
CA TRP A 267 112.33 -63.13 -22.96
C TRP A 267 110.92 -63.04 -23.55
N CYS A 268 110.38 -61.84 -23.70
CA CYS A 268 109.09 -61.65 -24.36
C CYS A 268 109.31 -61.51 -25.88
N ALA A 269 108.49 -62.20 -26.68
CA ALA A 269 108.67 -62.30 -28.13
C ALA A 269 108.56 -60.93 -28.82
N ARG A 270 109.56 -60.60 -29.65
CA ARG A 270 109.64 -59.37 -30.44
C ARG A 270 109.71 -59.66 -31.94
N ALA A 271 109.81 -58.61 -32.75
CA ALA A 271 109.93 -58.71 -34.20
C ALA A 271 111.06 -59.61 -34.69
N ASP A 272 112.20 -59.67 -34.00
CA ASP A 272 113.30 -60.54 -34.40
C ASP A 272 112.99 -62.02 -34.16
N ASP A 273 112.27 -62.36 -33.07
CA ASP A 273 111.77 -63.72 -32.84
C ASP A 273 110.73 -64.12 -33.88
N TYR A 274 109.76 -63.23 -34.15
CA TYR A 274 108.69 -63.43 -35.13
C TYR A 274 109.21 -63.61 -36.56
N ASN A 275 110.31 -62.93 -36.92
CA ASN A 275 110.92 -63.01 -38.24
C ASN A 275 112.00 -64.08 -38.35
N SER A 276 112.28 -64.84 -37.27
CA SER A 276 113.25 -65.94 -37.33
C SER A 276 112.77 -67.06 -38.27
N ASN A 277 113.73 -67.72 -38.92
CA ASN A 277 113.49 -68.92 -39.73
C ASN A 277 113.52 -70.21 -38.86
N GLU A 278 113.56 -70.06 -37.54
CA GLU A 278 113.49 -71.14 -36.57
C GLU A 278 112.03 -71.56 -36.30
N PRO A 279 111.79 -72.76 -35.73
CA PRO A 279 110.44 -73.22 -35.39
C PRO A 279 109.65 -72.23 -34.53
N ILE A 280 110.33 -71.49 -33.65
CA ILE A 280 109.72 -70.40 -32.88
C ILE A 280 109.10 -69.35 -33.79
N GLY A 281 109.85 -68.84 -34.77
CA GLY A 281 109.37 -67.77 -35.65
C GLY A 281 108.17 -68.20 -36.49
N GLU A 282 108.16 -69.44 -36.97
CA GLU A 282 107.01 -70.02 -37.69
C GLU A 282 105.76 -70.06 -36.80
N PHE A 283 105.90 -70.53 -35.55
CA PHE A 283 104.79 -70.57 -34.60
C PHE A 283 104.26 -69.17 -34.25
N LEU A 284 105.15 -68.22 -33.99
CA LEU A 284 104.77 -66.84 -33.68
C LEU A 284 104.00 -66.19 -34.83
N ARG A 285 104.33 -66.49 -36.10
CA ARG A 285 103.59 -66.03 -37.29
C ARG A 285 102.23 -66.70 -37.45
N GLN A 286 102.09 -67.95 -37.02
CA GLN A 286 100.83 -68.69 -37.12
C GLN A 286 99.79 -68.19 -36.10
N ARG A 287 100.23 -67.86 -34.88
CA ARG A 287 99.33 -67.51 -33.76
C ARG A 287 99.29 -66.05 -33.36
N GLY A 288 100.33 -65.29 -33.68
CA GLY A 288 100.47 -63.89 -33.31
C GLY A 288 100.54 -62.95 -34.51
N LYS A 289 100.43 -61.66 -34.23
CA LYS A 289 100.70 -60.57 -35.18
C LYS A 289 101.63 -59.58 -34.52
N LEU A 290 102.55 -59.01 -35.29
CA LEU A 290 103.36 -57.90 -34.79
C LEU A 290 102.48 -56.65 -34.63
N ARG A 291 102.41 -56.13 -33.40
CA ARG A 291 101.71 -54.89 -33.07
C ARG A 291 102.59 -54.00 -32.20
N THR A 292 102.41 -52.70 -32.32
CA THR A 292 102.93 -51.77 -31.33
C THR A 292 101.92 -51.58 -30.20
N VAL A 293 102.41 -51.24 -29.00
CA VAL A 293 101.56 -50.82 -27.86
C VAL A 293 100.59 -49.71 -28.30
N SER A 294 101.07 -48.75 -29.10
CA SER A 294 100.26 -47.64 -29.62
C SER A 294 99.10 -48.11 -30.51
N ASP A 295 99.29 -49.13 -31.35
CA ASP A 295 98.22 -49.64 -32.22
C ASP A 295 97.06 -50.23 -31.42
N ILE A 296 97.39 -50.99 -30.37
CA ILE A 296 96.41 -51.62 -29.48
C ILE A 296 95.64 -50.55 -28.69
N VAL A 297 96.33 -49.53 -28.14
CA VAL A 297 95.69 -48.39 -27.44
C VAL A 297 94.78 -47.61 -28.39
N ASN A 298 95.25 -47.31 -29.60
CA ASN A 298 94.49 -46.52 -30.57
C ASN A 298 93.21 -47.22 -31.02
N GLU A 299 93.25 -48.53 -31.26
CA GLU A 299 92.07 -49.32 -31.62
C GLU A 299 91.02 -49.33 -30.50
N ALA A 300 91.44 -49.60 -29.25
CA ALA A 300 90.54 -49.57 -28.09
C ALA A 300 89.95 -48.17 -27.86
N THR A 301 90.74 -47.12 -28.06
CA THR A 301 90.30 -45.73 -27.93
C THR A 301 89.28 -45.36 -29.00
N ARG A 302 89.50 -45.77 -30.27
CA ARG A 302 88.55 -45.55 -31.36
C ARG A 302 87.21 -46.22 -31.07
N SER A 303 87.22 -47.49 -30.65
CA SER A 303 85.99 -48.22 -30.28
C SER A 303 85.22 -47.51 -29.17
N ARG A 304 85.91 -47.06 -28.10
CA ARG A 304 85.30 -46.30 -27.01
C ARG A 304 84.71 -44.97 -27.49
N ASN A 305 85.44 -44.24 -28.33
CA ASN A 305 84.99 -42.93 -28.83
C ASN A 305 83.73 -43.07 -29.69
N THR A 306 83.62 -44.08 -30.55
CA THR A 306 82.41 -44.34 -31.34
C THR A 306 81.18 -44.56 -30.46
N VAL A 307 81.32 -45.29 -29.34
CA VAL A 307 80.21 -45.48 -28.39
C VAL A 307 79.83 -44.17 -27.71
N VAL A 308 80.83 -43.36 -27.32
CA VAL A 308 80.60 -42.05 -26.70
C VAL A 308 79.92 -41.10 -27.67
N GLU A 309 80.31 -41.07 -28.94
CA GLU A 309 79.68 -40.25 -29.99
C GLU A 309 78.21 -40.61 -30.18
N ASN A 310 77.89 -41.91 -30.28
CA ASN A 310 76.50 -42.37 -30.40
C ASN A 310 75.65 -41.98 -29.19
N LEU A 311 76.16 -42.16 -27.97
CA LEU A 311 75.47 -41.77 -26.74
C LEU A 311 75.27 -40.26 -26.65
N THR A 312 76.27 -39.49 -27.08
CA THR A 312 76.17 -38.02 -27.11
C THR A 312 75.07 -37.59 -28.07
N HIS A 313 75.01 -38.19 -29.27
CA HIS A 313 73.97 -37.90 -30.24
C HIS A 313 72.56 -38.24 -29.72
N GLU A 314 72.38 -39.37 -29.03
CA GLU A 314 71.07 -39.69 -28.42
C GLU A 314 70.69 -38.72 -27.28
N ILE A 315 71.66 -38.28 -26.49
CA ILE A 315 71.44 -37.25 -25.46
C ILE A 315 70.98 -35.94 -26.12
N ASP A 316 71.63 -35.53 -27.21
CA ASP A 316 71.25 -34.30 -27.92
C ASP A 316 69.83 -34.39 -28.49
N LEU A 317 69.48 -35.50 -29.17
CA LEU A 317 68.13 -35.73 -29.69
C LEU A 317 67.06 -35.77 -28.59
N THR A 318 67.37 -36.37 -27.43
CA THR A 318 66.44 -36.41 -26.31
C THR A 318 66.25 -35.04 -25.67
N ASN A 319 67.30 -34.22 -25.58
CA ASN A 319 67.22 -32.85 -25.12
C ASN A 319 66.39 -31.97 -26.07
N GLU A 320 66.58 -32.09 -27.39
CA GLU A 320 65.78 -31.36 -28.39
C GLU A 320 64.28 -31.68 -28.27
N ASN A 321 63.94 -32.97 -28.11
CA ASN A 321 62.56 -33.39 -27.89
C ASN A 321 61.97 -32.85 -26.58
N LEU A 322 62.76 -32.80 -25.50
CA LEU A 322 62.35 -32.22 -24.23
C LEU A 322 62.09 -30.71 -24.37
N ASP A 323 62.95 -29.99 -25.06
CA ASP A 323 62.79 -28.55 -25.31
C ASP A 323 61.52 -28.27 -26.15
N GLU A 324 61.25 -29.06 -27.19
CA GLU A 324 60.02 -28.94 -27.98
C GLU A 324 58.76 -29.19 -27.11
N LEU A 325 58.81 -30.19 -26.24
CA LEU A 325 57.71 -30.50 -25.33
C LEU A 325 57.50 -29.37 -24.30
N HIS A 326 58.58 -28.81 -23.77
CA HIS A 326 58.55 -27.65 -22.88
C HIS A 326 57.93 -26.42 -23.58
N TYR A 327 58.32 -26.15 -24.83
CA TYR A 327 57.73 -25.07 -25.62
C TYR A 327 56.22 -25.27 -25.81
N LYS A 328 55.80 -26.45 -26.25
CA LYS A 328 54.38 -26.80 -26.45
C LYS A 328 53.58 -26.72 -25.14
N TYR A 329 54.17 -27.15 -24.03
CA TYR A 329 53.54 -27.04 -22.70
C TYR A 329 53.33 -25.58 -22.30
N ASN A 330 54.35 -24.74 -22.47
CA ASN A 330 54.28 -23.31 -22.15
C ASN A 330 53.27 -22.58 -23.04
N GLU A 331 53.25 -22.88 -24.34
CA GLU A 331 52.28 -22.32 -25.29
C GLU A 331 50.84 -22.64 -24.86
N LYS A 332 50.55 -23.91 -24.55
CA LYS A 332 49.22 -24.32 -24.06
C LYS A 332 48.87 -23.68 -22.73
N THR A 333 49.83 -23.55 -21.82
CA THR A 333 49.63 -22.91 -20.51
C THR A 333 49.27 -21.43 -20.66
N MET A 334 49.94 -20.71 -21.57
CA MET A 334 49.64 -19.31 -21.87
C MET A 334 48.28 -19.15 -22.55
N SER A 335 47.94 -20.04 -23.51
CA SER A 335 46.63 -20.07 -24.15
C SER A 335 45.50 -20.30 -23.14
N LEU A 336 45.66 -21.28 -22.24
CA LEU A 336 44.70 -21.57 -21.18
C LEU A 336 44.53 -20.37 -20.23
N SER A 337 45.63 -19.74 -19.84
CA SER A 337 45.59 -18.56 -18.97
C SER A 337 44.82 -17.40 -19.60
N ARG A 338 45.00 -17.18 -20.92
CA ARG A 338 44.24 -16.17 -21.68
C ARG A 338 42.75 -16.50 -21.72
N MET A 339 42.39 -17.74 -22.03
CA MET A 339 40.99 -18.18 -22.05
C MET A 339 40.32 -18.05 -20.68
N LEU A 340 41.04 -18.37 -19.59
CA LEU A 340 40.52 -18.19 -18.24
C LEU A 340 40.27 -16.72 -17.92
N ALA A 341 41.18 -15.82 -18.29
CA ALA A 341 41.01 -14.39 -18.12
C ALA A 341 39.82 -13.84 -18.92
N GLU A 342 39.67 -14.25 -20.18
CA GLU A 342 38.51 -13.89 -21.02
C GLU A 342 37.19 -14.42 -20.42
N LYS A 343 37.18 -15.67 -19.94
CA LYS A 343 36.02 -16.26 -19.27
C LYS A 343 35.63 -15.48 -18.02
N ASP A 344 36.60 -15.03 -17.22
CA ASP A 344 36.36 -14.23 -16.03
C ASP A 344 35.85 -12.83 -16.37
N GLN A 345 36.40 -12.17 -17.41
CA GLN A 345 35.90 -10.89 -17.91
C GLN A 345 34.44 -10.99 -18.40
N LEU A 346 34.13 -12.00 -19.21
CA LEU A 346 32.76 -12.23 -19.69
C LEU A 346 31.80 -12.52 -18.54
N HIS A 347 32.24 -13.29 -17.54
CA HIS A 347 31.42 -13.56 -16.36
C HIS A 347 31.14 -12.28 -15.57
N GLN A 348 32.14 -11.42 -15.36
CA GLN A 348 31.97 -10.13 -14.69
C GLN A 348 30.98 -9.23 -15.45
N ALA A 349 31.15 -9.08 -16.76
CA ALA A 349 30.25 -8.28 -17.60
C ALA A 349 28.80 -8.81 -17.55
N PHE A 350 28.62 -10.13 -17.62
CA PHE A 350 27.30 -10.77 -17.49
C PHE A 350 26.65 -10.47 -16.12
N VAL A 351 27.42 -10.58 -15.03
CA VAL A 351 26.93 -10.29 -13.68
C VAL A 351 26.55 -8.81 -13.53
N GLU A 352 27.34 -7.90 -14.09
CA GLU A 352 27.07 -6.46 -14.07
C GLU A 352 25.81 -6.10 -14.85
N GLU A 353 25.66 -6.61 -16.08
CA GLU A 353 24.46 -6.38 -16.88
C GLU A 353 23.22 -6.99 -16.21
N THR A 354 23.32 -8.20 -15.66
CA THR A 354 22.23 -8.81 -14.88
C THR A 354 21.81 -7.92 -13.71
N ARG A 355 22.78 -7.38 -12.95
CA ARG A 355 22.51 -6.44 -11.85
C ARG A 355 21.86 -5.16 -12.34
N LYS A 356 22.32 -4.60 -13.47
CA LYS A 356 21.77 -3.39 -14.07
C LYS A 356 20.33 -3.61 -14.54
N THR A 357 20.05 -4.70 -15.23
CA THR A 357 18.69 -5.10 -15.63
C THR A 357 17.80 -5.27 -14.40
N GLN A 358 18.28 -5.92 -13.34
CA GLN A 358 17.51 -6.08 -12.10
C GLN A 358 17.20 -4.74 -11.41
N ARG A 359 18.16 -3.81 -11.36
CA ARG A 359 17.94 -2.45 -10.83
C ARG A 359 16.91 -1.69 -11.66
N LEU A 360 17.02 -1.72 -12.98
CA LEU A 360 16.05 -1.08 -13.88
C LEU A 360 14.65 -1.66 -13.71
N ALA A 361 14.53 -2.99 -13.59
CA ALA A 361 13.25 -3.63 -13.32
C ALA A 361 12.65 -3.19 -11.98
N ARG A 362 13.45 -3.15 -10.90
CA ARG A 362 13.01 -2.66 -9.58
C ARG A 362 12.57 -1.20 -9.62
N ASN A 363 13.36 -0.33 -10.26
CA ASN A 363 13.03 1.09 -10.39
C ASN A 363 11.76 1.30 -11.22
N ASN A 364 11.57 0.54 -12.30
CA ASN A 364 10.35 0.58 -13.10
C ASN A 364 9.12 0.16 -12.28
N VAL A 365 9.21 -0.92 -11.50
CA VAL A 365 8.13 -1.36 -10.61
C VAL A 365 7.82 -0.29 -9.57
N GLN A 366 8.84 0.29 -8.95
CA GLN A 366 8.66 1.35 -7.96
C GLN A 366 7.96 2.58 -8.57
N ARG A 367 8.40 3.05 -9.74
CA ARG A 367 7.74 4.15 -10.46
C ARG A 367 6.28 3.85 -10.77
N ILE A 368 5.96 2.63 -11.23
CA ILE A 368 4.58 2.21 -11.49
C ILE A 368 3.75 2.27 -10.19
N LEU A 369 4.30 1.80 -9.07
CA LEU A 369 3.59 1.86 -7.78
C LEU A 369 3.35 3.30 -7.31
N GLU A 370 4.34 4.17 -7.46
CA GLU A 370 4.20 5.61 -7.15
C GLU A 370 3.15 6.28 -8.04
N GLU A 371 3.12 5.97 -9.34
CA GLU A 371 2.08 6.44 -10.27
C GLU A 371 0.69 5.91 -9.89
N GLN A 372 0.57 4.63 -9.51
CA GLN A 372 -0.70 4.04 -9.06
C GLN A 372 -1.22 4.72 -7.79
N GLU A 373 -0.35 4.99 -6.81
CA GLU A 373 -0.71 5.68 -5.58
C GLU A 373 -1.19 7.11 -5.86
N ASN A 374 -0.45 7.86 -6.70
CA ASN A 374 -0.84 9.21 -7.09
C ASN A 374 -2.22 9.25 -7.80
N LEU A 375 -2.45 8.31 -8.73
CA LEU A 375 -3.74 8.19 -9.41
C LEU A 375 -4.86 7.80 -8.44
N HIS A 376 -4.58 6.93 -7.47
CA HIS A 376 -5.54 6.56 -6.43
C HIS A 376 -5.94 7.78 -5.58
N GLN A 377 -4.96 8.58 -5.16
CA GLN A 377 -5.21 9.83 -4.41
C GLN A 377 -6.03 10.83 -5.23
N GLU A 378 -5.72 10.99 -6.53
CA GLU A 378 -6.50 11.86 -7.42
C GLU A 378 -7.96 11.38 -7.57
N LEU A 379 -8.16 10.07 -7.72
CA LEU A 379 -9.48 9.46 -7.79
C LEU A 379 -10.28 9.68 -6.50
N GLU A 380 -9.68 9.45 -5.34
CA GLU A 380 -10.34 9.69 -4.05
C GLU A 380 -10.65 11.18 -3.83
N ALA A 381 -9.78 12.09 -4.27
CA ALA A 381 -10.07 13.53 -4.26
C ALA A 381 -11.26 13.88 -5.17
N LYS A 382 -11.33 13.32 -6.38
CA LYS A 382 -12.46 13.50 -7.30
C LYS A 382 -13.76 12.92 -6.74
N LYS A 383 -13.70 11.75 -6.10
CA LYS A 383 -14.84 11.10 -5.43
C LYS A 383 -15.38 11.96 -4.28
N LYS A 384 -14.51 12.48 -3.40
CA LYS A 384 -14.90 13.41 -2.33
C LYS A 384 -15.56 14.68 -2.87
N LYS A 385 -15.06 15.23 -3.99
CA LYS A 385 -15.70 16.38 -4.65
C LYS A 385 -17.09 16.02 -5.17
N LEU A 386 -17.26 14.88 -5.85
CA LEU A 386 -18.56 14.40 -6.31
C LEU A 386 -19.54 14.20 -5.16
N ASP A 387 -19.12 13.59 -4.05
CA ASP A 387 -19.96 13.43 -2.86
C ASP A 387 -20.40 14.79 -2.29
N SER A 388 -19.50 15.78 -2.27
CA SER A 388 -19.83 17.13 -1.82
C SER A 388 -20.86 17.81 -2.74
N TRP A 389 -20.71 17.65 -4.06
CA TRP A 389 -21.65 18.16 -5.06
C TRP A 389 -23.00 17.47 -4.98
N SER A 390 -23.03 16.14 -4.82
CA SER A 390 -24.27 15.39 -4.61
C SER A 390 -25.01 15.87 -3.36
N LYS A 391 -24.31 16.06 -2.23
CA LYS A 391 -24.92 16.62 -1.01
C LYS A 391 -25.49 18.03 -1.23
N GLN A 392 -24.77 18.89 -1.96
CA GLN A 392 -25.26 20.23 -2.29
C GLN A 392 -26.46 20.20 -3.23
N LEU A 393 -26.46 19.29 -4.21
CA LEU A 393 -27.56 19.11 -5.15
C LEU A 393 -28.82 18.65 -4.41
N ASN A 394 -28.71 17.62 -3.56
CA ASN A 394 -29.83 17.13 -2.76
C ASN A 394 -30.42 18.22 -1.86
N LYS A 395 -29.57 19.09 -1.26
CA LYS A 395 -30.03 20.24 -0.49
C LYS A 395 -30.82 21.23 -1.33
N ARG A 396 -30.32 21.55 -2.54
CA ARG A 396 -31.03 22.44 -3.48
C ARG A 396 -32.35 21.84 -3.94
N GLU A 397 -32.35 20.56 -4.29
CA GLU A 397 -33.55 19.84 -4.71
C GLU A 397 -34.61 19.82 -3.61
N ALA A 398 -34.23 19.56 -2.35
CA ALA A 398 -35.15 19.62 -1.21
C ALA A 398 -35.72 21.03 -0.99
N LEU A 399 -34.91 22.08 -1.16
CA LEU A 399 -35.38 23.46 -1.08
C LEU A 399 -36.36 23.79 -2.21
N THR A 400 -36.03 23.42 -3.46
CA THR A 400 -36.91 23.62 -4.62
C THR A 400 -38.23 22.89 -4.44
N GLU A 401 -38.21 21.66 -3.92
CA GLU A 401 -39.43 20.89 -3.66
C GLU A 401 -40.29 21.54 -2.57
N LEU A 402 -39.68 22.06 -1.51
CA LEU A 402 -40.38 22.80 -0.46
C LEU A 402 -40.99 24.11 -0.97
N GLU A 403 -40.27 24.85 -1.82
CA GLU A 403 -40.81 26.04 -2.50
C GLU A 403 -41.96 25.70 -3.44
N ARG A 404 -41.85 24.59 -4.19
CA ARG A 404 -42.92 24.10 -5.06
C ARG A 404 -44.18 23.75 -4.26
N GLN A 405 -44.02 23.03 -3.14
CA GLN A 405 -45.14 22.70 -2.24
C GLN A 405 -45.80 23.96 -1.68
N LYS A 406 -45.00 24.94 -1.23
CA LYS A 406 -45.51 26.23 -0.74
C LYS A 406 -46.29 26.98 -1.82
N LEU A 407 -45.77 27.02 -3.06
CA LEU A 407 -46.47 27.64 -4.18
C LEU A 407 -47.78 26.93 -4.51
N ASP A 408 -47.80 25.59 -4.48
CA ASP A 408 -49.03 24.81 -4.70
C ASP A 408 -50.07 25.04 -3.60
N GLU A 409 -49.65 25.16 -2.34
CA GLU A 409 -50.55 25.52 -1.23
C GLU A 409 -51.12 26.94 -1.37
N GLU A 410 -50.27 27.91 -1.71
CA GLU A 410 -50.71 29.28 -1.96
C GLU A 410 -51.65 29.36 -3.17
N LYS A 411 -51.37 28.60 -4.23
CA LYS A 411 -52.27 28.49 -5.38
C LYS A 411 -53.63 27.93 -4.97
N LYS A 412 -53.68 26.85 -4.18
CA LYS A 412 -54.95 26.30 -3.64
C LYS A 412 -55.70 27.31 -2.77
N LYS A 413 -55.01 28.04 -1.90
CA LYS A 413 -55.64 29.12 -1.10
C LYS A 413 -56.20 30.22 -1.99
N ASN A 414 -55.45 30.63 -3.01
CA ASN A 414 -55.88 31.66 -3.93
C ASN A 414 -57.09 31.20 -4.75
N ASP A 415 -57.10 29.96 -5.23
CA ASP A 415 -58.25 29.35 -5.90
C ASP A 415 -59.49 29.32 -4.99
N MET A 416 -59.34 28.93 -3.72
CA MET A 416 -60.44 29.00 -2.74
C MET A 416 -60.94 30.43 -2.51
N ARG A 417 -60.03 31.39 -2.37
CA ARG A 417 -60.38 32.80 -2.20
C ARG A 417 -61.11 33.34 -3.42
N ASN A 418 -60.65 32.98 -4.62
CA ASN A 418 -61.25 33.40 -5.87
C ASN A 418 -62.65 32.78 -6.05
N ASN A 419 -62.83 31.50 -5.75
CA ASN A 419 -64.15 30.85 -5.71
C ASN A 419 -65.08 31.52 -4.69
N SER A 420 -64.59 31.85 -3.50
CA SER A 420 -65.37 32.56 -2.47
C SER A 420 -65.75 33.98 -2.92
N LEU A 421 -64.84 34.70 -3.58
CA LEU A 421 -65.11 36.02 -4.16
C LEU A 421 -66.15 35.93 -5.27
N GLN A 422 -66.06 34.91 -6.13
CA GLN A 422 -67.05 34.67 -7.18
C GLN A 422 -68.43 34.36 -6.58
N LEU A 423 -68.51 33.54 -5.54
CA LEU A 423 -69.75 33.28 -4.81
C LEU A 423 -70.31 34.55 -4.17
N ALA A 424 -69.47 35.36 -3.52
CA ALA A 424 -69.88 36.63 -2.92
C ALA A 424 -70.38 37.63 -3.98
N SER A 425 -69.70 37.72 -5.13
CA SER A 425 -70.13 38.56 -6.26
C SER A 425 -71.46 38.07 -6.86
N MET A 426 -71.67 36.76 -6.94
CA MET A 426 -72.96 36.20 -7.35
C MET A 426 -74.07 36.53 -6.35
N GLU A 427 -73.79 36.43 -5.04
CA GLU A 427 -74.78 36.72 -4.01
C GLU A 427 -75.08 38.22 -3.92
N GLN A 428 -74.08 39.08 -4.11
CA GLN A 428 -74.28 40.52 -4.24
C GLN A 428 -75.17 40.84 -5.44
N ARG A 429 -74.91 40.25 -6.62
CA ARG A 429 -75.81 40.43 -7.78
C ARG A 429 -77.23 40.00 -7.50
N ARG A 430 -77.44 38.87 -6.80
CA ARG A 430 -78.78 38.44 -6.38
C ARG A 430 -79.41 39.42 -5.40
N ALA A 431 -78.65 39.95 -4.45
CA ALA A 431 -79.12 40.95 -3.51
C ALA A 431 -79.51 42.25 -4.24
N ASP A 432 -78.68 42.72 -5.16
CA ASP A 432 -78.95 43.90 -5.99
C ASP A 432 -80.22 43.71 -6.85
N GLU A 433 -80.38 42.53 -7.48
CA GLU A 433 -81.62 42.16 -8.19
C GLU A 433 -82.84 42.15 -7.25
N ASN A 434 -82.69 41.64 -6.03
CA ASN A 434 -83.76 41.66 -5.03
C ASN A 434 -84.12 43.08 -4.60
N VAL A 435 -83.13 43.94 -4.36
CA VAL A 435 -83.33 45.36 -4.04
C VAL A 435 -84.02 46.06 -5.21
N LEU A 436 -83.60 45.80 -6.44
CA LEU A 436 -84.24 46.38 -7.63
C LEU A 436 -85.72 45.97 -7.71
N ARG A 437 -86.03 44.69 -7.46
CA ARG A 437 -87.43 44.21 -7.38
C ARG A 437 -88.20 44.88 -6.26
N LEU A 438 -87.60 45.05 -5.08
CA LEU A 438 -88.24 45.75 -3.96
C LEU A 438 -88.47 47.23 -4.25
N VAL A 439 -87.55 47.89 -4.97
CA VAL A 439 -87.71 49.28 -5.39
C VAL A 439 -88.83 49.41 -6.41
N GLU A 440 -88.93 48.50 -7.38
CA GLU A 440 -90.03 48.50 -8.36
C GLU A 440 -91.37 48.20 -7.68
N GLU A 441 -91.38 47.29 -6.70
CA GLU A 441 -92.55 47.01 -5.87
C GLU A 441 -92.96 48.23 -5.05
N GLN A 442 -92.03 48.85 -4.33
CA GLN A 442 -92.29 50.09 -3.57
C GLN A 442 -92.77 51.22 -4.47
N LYS A 443 -92.27 51.31 -5.70
CA LYS A 443 -92.74 52.27 -6.69
C LYS A 443 -94.19 51.97 -7.10
N ARG A 444 -94.52 50.69 -7.38
CA ARG A 444 -95.89 50.26 -7.67
C ARG A 444 -96.82 50.52 -6.48
N GLU A 445 -96.43 50.13 -5.27
CA GLU A 445 -97.17 50.38 -4.03
C GLU A 445 -97.36 51.89 -3.80
N LYS A 446 -96.35 52.72 -4.08
CA LYS A 446 -96.46 54.18 -4.00
C LYS A 446 -97.43 54.73 -5.05
N GLU A 447 -97.39 54.24 -6.28
CA GLU A 447 -98.33 54.62 -7.34
C GLU A 447 -99.77 54.21 -6.99
N GLU A 448 -99.96 53.00 -6.43
CA GLU A 448 -101.25 52.52 -5.92
C GLU A 448 -101.73 53.34 -4.73
N ALA A 449 -100.86 53.65 -3.78
CA ALA A 449 -101.16 54.49 -2.63
C ALA A 449 -101.52 55.92 -3.05
N LEU A 450 -100.78 56.52 -4.00
CA LEU A 450 -101.10 57.83 -4.56
C LEU A 450 -102.46 57.80 -5.29
N SER A 451 -102.73 56.76 -6.07
CA SER A 451 -104.03 56.54 -6.71
C SER A 451 -105.16 56.42 -5.67
N LYS A 452 -104.89 55.71 -4.55
CA LYS A 452 -105.84 55.54 -3.45
C LYS A 452 -106.07 56.83 -2.68
N ILE A 453 -105.03 57.61 -2.41
CA ILE A 453 -105.13 58.95 -1.81
C ILE A 453 -106.00 59.83 -2.70
N LEU A 454 -105.74 59.85 -4.01
CA LEU A 454 -106.52 60.63 -4.96
C LEU A 454 -107.99 60.16 -5.04
N GLN A 455 -108.25 58.86 -4.84
CA GLN A 455 -109.60 58.31 -4.70
C GLN A 455 -110.26 58.72 -3.37
N LEU A 456 -109.52 58.69 -2.27
CA LEU A 456 -110.00 59.08 -0.93
C LEU A 456 -110.24 60.58 -0.83
N GLU A 457 -109.40 61.42 -1.46
CA GLU A 457 -109.62 62.86 -1.60
C GLU A 457 -110.93 63.12 -2.36
N LYS A 458 -111.17 62.42 -3.48
CA LYS A 458 -112.47 62.48 -4.18
C LYS A 458 -113.64 62.05 -3.31
N GLN A 459 -113.47 60.99 -2.50
CA GLN A 459 -114.52 60.53 -1.58
C GLN A 459 -114.76 61.50 -0.43
N LEU A 460 -113.69 62.14 0.08
CA LEU A 460 -113.78 63.16 1.12
C LEU A 460 -114.47 64.41 0.60
N ASP A 461 -114.11 64.88 -0.60
CA ASP A 461 -114.76 65.99 -1.28
C ASP A 461 -116.26 65.67 -1.54
N ALA A 462 -116.57 64.44 -1.96
CA ALA A 462 -117.95 63.99 -2.14
C ALA A 462 -118.72 63.93 -0.81
N LYS A 463 -118.08 63.48 0.27
CA LYS A 463 -118.67 63.48 1.62
C LYS A 463 -118.93 64.90 2.11
N GLN A 464 -117.95 65.80 1.99
CA GLN A 464 -118.12 67.21 2.36
C GLN A 464 -119.23 67.87 1.54
N LYS A 465 -119.33 67.55 0.24
CA LYS A 465 -120.45 67.99 -0.60
C LYS A 465 -121.79 67.45 -0.11
N LEU A 466 -121.88 66.18 0.24
CA LEU A 466 -123.10 65.59 0.82
C LEU A 466 -123.47 66.23 2.16
N GLU A 467 -122.51 66.51 3.04
CA GLU A 467 -122.75 67.23 4.29
C GLU A 467 -123.28 68.65 4.04
N MET A 468 -122.76 69.36 3.03
CA MET A 468 -123.29 70.65 2.60
C MET A 468 -124.70 70.54 2.02
N GLU A 469 -125.00 69.53 1.21
CA GLU A 469 -126.34 69.29 0.66
C GLU A 469 -127.35 68.94 1.77
N ILE A 470 -126.95 68.14 2.77
CA ILE A 470 -127.77 67.84 3.96
C ILE A 470 -128.07 69.13 4.73
N GLN A 471 -127.08 69.99 4.94
CA GLN A 471 -127.27 71.30 5.59
C GLN A 471 -128.20 72.22 4.78
N GLU A 472 -128.05 72.26 3.46
CA GLU A 472 -128.89 73.04 2.56
C GLU A 472 -130.33 72.54 2.55
N LEU A 473 -130.53 71.22 2.44
CA LEU A 473 -131.85 70.57 2.48
C LEU A 473 -132.52 70.77 3.84
N LYS A 474 -131.77 70.64 4.94
CA LYS A 474 -132.25 70.93 6.30
C LYS A 474 -132.66 72.40 6.47
N GLY A 475 -131.88 73.32 5.92
CA GLY A 475 -132.22 74.75 5.89
C GLY A 475 -133.47 75.05 5.07
N LYS A 476 -133.59 74.46 3.87
CA LYS A 476 -134.78 74.58 3.00
C LYS A 476 -136.03 74.00 3.66
N LEU A 477 -135.95 72.82 4.26
CA LEU A 477 -137.04 72.21 5.03
C LEU A 477 -137.45 73.07 6.24
N GLN A 478 -136.49 73.67 6.95
CA GLN A 478 -136.76 74.60 8.05
C GLN A 478 -137.54 75.84 7.57
N VAL A 479 -137.18 76.39 6.41
CA VAL A 479 -137.87 77.54 5.79
C VAL A 479 -139.27 77.15 5.31
N MET A 480 -139.42 75.99 4.65
CA MET A 480 -140.74 75.51 4.20
C MET A 480 -141.68 75.18 5.36
N LYS A 481 -141.17 74.77 6.52
CA LYS A 481 -141.97 74.58 7.75
C LYS A 481 -142.63 75.86 8.27
N HIS A 482 -142.12 77.04 7.90
CA HIS A 482 -142.72 78.34 8.27
C HIS A 482 -143.83 78.79 7.32
N LEU A 483 -144.10 78.04 6.24
CA LEU A 483 -145.15 78.32 5.25
C LEU A 483 -146.43 77.46 5.48
N GLU A 484 -146.60 76.89 6.67
CA GLU A 484 -147.64 75.92 7.03
C GLU A 484 -149.10 76.43 7.00
N ASP A 485 -149.32 77.73 6.75
CA ASP A 485 -150.66 78.35 6.80
C ASP A 485 -151.40 78.39 5.43
N GLN A 486 -150.88 77.70 4.40
CA GLN A 486 -151.56 77.60 3.10
C GLN A 486 -151.65 76.13 2.66
N ASP A 487 -152.88 75.61 2.56
CA ASP A 487 -153.23 74.28 2.03
C ASP A 487 -152.86 74.14 0.54
N ASP A 488 -151.57 74.16 0.21
CA ASP A 488 -151.04 73.86 -1.12
C ASP A 488 -150.42 72.45 -1.11
N GLU A 489 -151.19 71.48 -1.61
CA GLU A 489 -150.79 70.07 -1.73
C GLU A 489 -149.45 69.88 -2.47
N GLY A 490 -149.10 70.80 -3.39
CA GLY A 490 -147.83 70.76 -4.12
C GLY A 490 -146.62 71.06 -3.24
N VAL A 491 -146.78 71.89 -2.21
CA VAL A 491 -145.73 72.23 -1.24
C VAL A 491 -145.53 71.08 -0.24
N GLN A 492 -146.62 70.48 0.23
CA GLN A 492 -146.59 69.30 1.11
C GLN A 492 -145.90 68.10 0.45
N GLN A 493 -146.22 67.80 -0.81
CA GLN A 493 -145.58 66.71 -1.56
C GLN A 493 -144.07 66.93 -1.71
N LYS A 494 -143.64 68.17 -2.04
CA LYS A 494 -142.21 68.52 -2.12
C LYS A 494 -141.52 68.46 -0.76
N MET A 495 -142.21 68.83 0.32
CA MET A 495 -141.68 68.76 1.68
C MET A 495 -141.45 67.30 2.10
N LYS A 496 -142.33 66.39 1.68
CA LYS A 496 -142.18 64.95 1.88
C LYS A 496 -141.03 64.37 1.06
N GLU A 497 -140.94 64.67 -0.24
CA GLU A 497 -139.84 64.20 -1.09
C GLU A 497 -138.46 64.68 -0.61
N MET A 498 -138.33 65.94 -0.16
CA MET A 498 -137.09 66.43 0.45
C MET A 498 -136.83 65.84 1.84
N GLY A 499 -137.88 65.47 2.57
CA GLY A 499 -137.76 64.74 3.83
C GLY A 499 -137.19 63.34 3.61
N ASP A 500 -137.73 62.58 2.66
CA ASP A 500 -137.29 61.23 2.33
C ASP A 500 -135.83 61.23 1.79
N ASP A 501 -135.43 62.20 0.96
CA ASP A 501 -134.04 62.35 0.48
C ASP A 501 -133.05 62.74 1.61
N LEU A 502 -133.51 63.56 2.57
CA LEU A 502 -132.71 63.92 3.74
C LEU A 502 -132.49 62.71 4.66
N ASP A 503 -133.53 61.92 4.90
CA ASP A 503 -133.47 60.73 5.75
C ASP A 503 -132.53 59.67 5.14
N GLN A 504 -132.59 59.44 3.83
CA GLN A 504 -131.67 58.53 3.14
C GLN A 504 -130.21 58.98 3.28
N LYS A 505 -129.92 60.27 3.09
CA LYS A 505 -128.54 60.81 3.22
C LYS A 505 -128.03 60.81 4.66
N VAL A 506 -128.91 60.90 5.66
CA VAL A 506 -128.54 60.77 7.08
C VAL A 506 -128.23 59.31 7.42
N GLU A 507 -128.98 58.35 6.86
CA GLU A 507 -128.72 56.92 7.02
C GLU A 507 -127.34 56.53 6.45
N ASP A 508 -127.03 56.97 5.22
CA ASP A 508 -125.73 56.73 4.57
C ASP A 508 -124.53 57.27 5.40
N LEU A 509 -124.71 58.39 6.12
CA LEU A 509 -123.67 58.98 6.95
C LEU A 509 -123.47 58.19 8.26
N ASN A 510 -124.55 57.65 8.83
CA ASN A 510 -124.49 56.80 10.02
C ASN A 510 -123.77 55.47 9.73
N ASP A 511 -124.04 54.84 8.58
CA ASP A 511 -123.36 53.61 8.17
C ASP A 511 -121.83 53.79 8.09
N LEU A 512 -121.38 54.94 7.57
CA LEU A 512 -119.96 55.29 7.52
C LEU A 512 -119.34 55.49 8.92
N GLN A 513 -120.08 56.05 9.87
CA GLN A 513 -119.60 56.21 11.25
C GLN A 513 -119.52 54.88 12.01
N GLU A 514 -120.45 53.96 11.75
CA GLU A 514 -120.47 52.62 12.34
C GLU A 514 -119.28 51.77 11.87
N LEU A 515 -118.94 51.85 10.57
CA LEU A 515 -117.76 51.20 10.02
C LEU A 515 -116.47 51.68 10.71
N ASN A 516 -116.35 52.98 10.97
CA ASN A 516 -115.16 53.54 11.61
C ASN A 516 -115.00 53.09 13.08
N ARG A 517 -116.11 52.99 13.83
CA ARG A 517 -116.07 52.42 15.19
C ARG A 517 -115.64 50.95 15.18
N THR A 518 -116.10 50.18 14.20
CA THR A 518 -115.75 48.75 14.08
C THR A 518 -114.25 48.55 13.84
N LEU A 519 -113.62 49.39 13.01
CA LEU A 519 -112.18 49.31 12.73
C LEU A 519 -111.32 49.61 13.97
N VAL A 520 -111.70 50.58 14.80
CA VAL A 520 -110.98 50.90 16.04
C VAL A 520 -111.06 49.75 17.04
N THR A 521 -112.21 49.10 17.17
CA THR A 521 -112.36 47.91 18.03
C THR A 521 -111.48 46.76 17.53
N LYS A 522 -111.44 46.52 16.22
CA LYS A 522 -110.62 45.45 15.62
C LYS A 522 -109.11 45.67 15.77
N GLU A 523 -108.64 46.91 15.76
CA GLU A 523 -107.22 47.23 15.99
C GLU A 523 -106.79 46.91 17.42
N ARG A 524 -107.59 47.28 18.41
CA ARG A 524 -107.33 46.94 19.82
C ARG A 524 -107.34 45.43 20.06
N GLU A 525 -108.34 44.72 19.52
CA GLU A 525 -108.41 43.26 19.57
C GLU A 525 -107.15 42.62 18.97
N SER A 526 -106.70 43.09 17.80
CA SER A 526 -105.49 42.55 17.16
C SER A 526 -104.22 42.83 17.97
N ASN A 527 -104.12 43.98 18.62
CA ASN A 527 -102.96 44.30 19.46
C ASN A 527 -102.93 43.45 20.75
N ASP A 528 -104.09 43.21 21.36
CA ASP A 528 -104.21 42.32 22.52
C ASP A 528 -103.80 40.88 22.15
N GLU A 529 -104.25 40.37 21.01
CA GLU A 529 -103.84 39.05 20.49
C GLU A 529 -102.32 38.95 20.27
N LEU A 530 -101.68 40.01 19.76
CA LEU A 530 -100.22 40.04 19.58
C LEU A 530 -99.46 40.02 20.91
N GLN A 531 -99.96 40.70 21.93
CA GLN A 531 -99.37 40.68 23.28
C GLN A 531 -99.55 39.31 23.95
N GLU A 532 -100.72 38.69 23.82
CA GLU A 532 -100.95 37.33 24.30
C GLU A 532 -100.05 36.30 23.60
N ALA A 533 -99.95 36.37 22.27
CA ALA A 533 -99.04 35.50 21.51
C ALA A 533 -97.57 35.65 21.96
N ARG A 534 -97.15 36.86 22.34
CA ARG A 534 -95.81 37.11 22.90
C ARG A 534 -95.62 36.45 24.25
N LYS A 535 -96.59 36.60 25.16
CA LYS A 535 -96.57 35.95 26.48
C LYS A 535 -96.55 34.44 26.37
N GLU A 536 -97.36 33.87 25.48
CA GLU A 536 -97.45 32.42 25.28
C GLU A 536 -96.14 31.85 24.73
N LEU A 537 -95.48 32.56 23.79
CA LEU A 537 -94.17 32.14 23.28
C LEU A 537 -93.07 32.23 24.33
N ILE A 538 -93.10 33.21 25.23
CA ILE A 538 -92.18 33.29 26.38
C ILE A 538 -92.42 32.10 27.31
N SER A 539 -93.68 31.81 27.65
CA SER A 539 -94.03 30.64 28.48
C SER A 539 -93.54 29.32 27.84
N GLY A 540 -93.85 29.09 26.57
CA GLY A 540 -93.53 27.84 25.87
C GLY A 540 -92.04 27.60 25.60
N LEU A 541 -91.22 28.64 25.56
CA LEU A 541 -89.76 28.51 25.38
C LEU A 541 -88.99 28.41 26.71
N GLN A 542 -89.67 28.60 27.85
CA GLN A 542 -89.07 28.60 29.19
C GLN A 542 -88.46 27.25 29.53
N ASP A 543 -89.11 26.15 29.14
CA ASP A 543 -88.66 24.78 29.36
C ASP A 543 -87.55 24.30 28.39
N GLN A 544 -87.29 25.04 27.31
CA GLN A 544 -86.29 24.69 26.29
C GLN A 544 -84.91 25.33 26.52
N SER A 545 -84.77 26.16 27.55
CA SER A 545 -83.62 27.07 27.76
C SER A 545 -82.34 26.41 28.31
N SER A 546 -82.26 25.07 28.37
CA SER A 546 -81.07 24.36 28.88
C SER A 546 -80.04 23.99 27.80
N ASN A 547 -80.25 24.37 26.53
CA ASN A 547 -79.35 24.03 25.42
C ASN A 547 -78.48 25.23 25.01
N ALA A 548 -77.17 25.13 25.25
CA ALA A 548 -76.16 26.17 25.02
C ALA A 548 -75.91 26.57 23.54
N ARG A 549 -76.81 26.24 22.60
CA ARG A 549 -76.65 26.51 21.15
C ARG A 549 -77.97 26.88 20.46
N VAL A 550 -78.80 27.71 21.08
CA VAL A 550 -80.00 28.27 20.44
C VAL A 550 -79.75 29.69 19.94
N ASN A 551 -80.12 29.97 18.69
CA ASN A 551 -79.95 31.30 18.09
C ASN A 551 -81.05 32.27 18.55
N ILE A 552 -82.23 31.74 18.90
CA ILE A 552 -83.35 32.47 19.48
C ILE A 552 -83.80 31.70 20.71
N GLY A 553 -83.96 32.38 21.83
CA GLY A 553 -84.38 31.78 23.09
C GLY A 553 -84.83 32.84 24.07
N ILE A 554 -84.95 32.46 25.35
CA ILE A 554 -85.29 33.39 26.42
C ILE A 554 -84.02 33.88 27.07
N LYS A 555 -83.88 35.21 27.14
CA LYS A 555 -82.89 35.87 27.99
C LYS A 555 -83.62 36.40 29.22
N ARG A 556 -83.09 36.12 30.41
CA ARG A 556 -83.58 36.70 31.66
C ARG A 556 -82.79 37.98 31.89
N MET A 557 -83.42 39.12 31.63
CA MET A 557 -82.80 40.44 31.75
C MET A 557 -82.58 40.72 33.24
N GLY A 558 -81.32 40.96 33.62
CA GLY A 558 -80.93 41.16 35.02
C GLY A 558 -80.35 39.94 35.74
N ASP A 559 -80.21 38.80 35.05
CA ASP A 559 -79.44 37.65 35.56
C ASP A 559 -77.94 37.82 35.25
N ILE A 560 -77.08 37.50 36.21
CA ILE A 560 -75.63 37.50 36.03
C ILE A 560 -75.19 36.27 35.21
N ASP A 561 -74.36 36.47 34.18
CA ASP A 561 -73.69 35.36 33.50
C ASP A 561 -72.68 34.69 34.45
N ILE A 562 -72.89 33.40 34.72
CA ILE A 562 -72.03 32.61 35.61
C ILE A 562 -70.67 32.28 34.98
N LYS A 563 -70.51 32.37 33.65
CA LYS A 563 -69.25 31.95 32.96
C LYS A 563 -68.00 32.72 33.41
N PRO A 564 -68.01 34.07 33.53
CA PRO A 564 -66.91 34.84 34.12
C PRO A 564 -66.51 34.34 35.52
N PHE A 565 -67.50 34.00 36.35
CA PHE A 565 -67.29 33.44 37.69
C PHE A 565 -66.63 32.06 37.61
N GLN A 566 -67.11 31.18 36.74
CA GLN A 566 -66.51 29.85 36.53
C GLN A 566 -65.07 29.93 36.03
N ASN A 567 -64.78 30.82 35.07
CA ASN A 567 -63.44 30.98 34.51
C ASN A 567 -62.45 31.50 35.57
N THR A 568 -62.85 32.52 36.31
CA THR A 568 -62.01 33.13 37.36
C THR A 568 -61.80 32.16 38.52
N CYS A 569 -62.85 31.46 38.97
CA CYS A 569 -62.75 30.49 40.07
C CYS A 569 -61.93 29.25 39.68
N LYS A 570 -61.96 28.78 38.42
CA LYS A 570 -61.08 27.69 37.95
C LYS A 570 -59.59 28.03 38.01
N GLN A 571 -59.24 29.32 37.92
CA GLN A 571 -57.85 29.77 38.04
C GLN A 571 -57.42 29.91 39.51
N LYS A 572 -58.36 30.21 40.41
CA LYS A 572 -58.08 30.50 41.83
C LYS A 572 -58.27 29.32 42.80
N PHE A 573 -59.13 28.36 42.48
CA PHE A 573 -59.51 27.25 43.37
C PHE A 573 -59.23 25.89 42.74
N SER A 574 -59.24 24.84 43.57
CA SER A 574 -59.14 23.46 43.09
C SER A 574 -60.32 23.11 42.17
N PRO A 575 -60.17 22.18 41.20
CA PRO A 575 -61.25 21.83 40.26
C PRO A 575 -62.56 21.39 40.95
N ASP A 576 -62.45 20.70 42.10
CA ASP A 576 -63.59 20.20 42.87
C ASP A 576 -64.33 21.34 43.60
N GLU A 577 -63.62 22.42 43.99
CA GLU A 577 -64.21 23.56 44.69
C GLU A 577 -64.60 24.71 43.75
N ALA A 578 -63.94 24.83 42.59
CA ALA A 578 -64.08 25.97 41.68
C ALA A 578 -65.51 26.18 41.19
N MET A 579 -66.26 25.09 40.92
CA MET A 579 -67.66 25.21 40.49
C MET A 579 -68.57 25.67 41.63
N VAL A 580 -68.34 25.18 42.85
CA VAL A 580 -69.12 25.58 44.03
C VAL A 580 -68.85 27.05 44.34
N GLN A 581 -67.57 27.46 44.37
CA GLN A 581 -67.18 28.85 44.63
C GLN A 581 -67.72 29.82 43.58
N ALA A 582 -67.67 29.45 42.29
CA ALA A 582 -68.27 30.26 41.23
C ALA A 582 -69.77 30.45 41.42
N SER A 583 -70.50 29.38 41.76
CA SER A 583 -71.95 29.44 41.99
C SER A 583 -72.29 30.27 43.24
N THR A 584 -71.55 30.11 44.33
CA THR A 584 -71.76 30.87 45.57
C THR A 584 -71.50 32.35 45.35
N LEU A 585 -70.40 32.70 44.66
CA LEU A 585 -70.06 34.10 44.37
C LEU A 585 -71.06 34.74 43.40
N CYS A 586 -71.47 34.02 42.35
CA CYS A 586 -72.49 34.50 41.42
C CYS A 586 -73.84 34.75 42.12
N SER A 587 -74.25 33.85 43.02
CA SER A 587 -75.50 33.99 43.79
C SER A 587 -75.44 35.18 44.75
N LEU A 588 -74.31 35.35 45.45
CA LEU A 588 -74.10 36.50 46.35
C LEU A 588 -74.25 37.84 45.60
N TRP A 589 -73.70 37.94 44.40
CA TRP A 589 -73.83 39.15 43.58
C TRP A 589 -75.22 39.29 42.97
N GLN A 590 -75.90 38.19 42.65
CA GLN A 590 -77.30 38.23 42.20
C GLN A 590 -78.20 38.74 43.33
N ASP A 591 -77.99 38.29 44.56
CA ASP A 591 -78.72 38.77 45.74
C ASP A 591 -78.49 40.27 45.93
N ASN A 592 -77.25 40.76 45.80
CA ASN A 592 -76.98 42.20 45.81
C ASN A 592 -77.75 42.94 44.71
N LEU A 593 -77.79 42.47 43.46
CA LEU A 593 -78.55 43.12 42.38
C LEU A 593 -80.06 43.23 42.67
N THR A 594 -80.59 42.26 43.42
CA THR A 594 -82.01 42.23 43.80
C THR A 594 -82.31 43.03 45.06
N ASP A 595 -81.30 43.49 45.82
CA ASP A 595 -81.47 44.34 47.01
C ASP A 595 -81.95 45.74 46.58
N PRO A 596 -83.19 46.14 46.93
CA PRO A 596 -83.70 47.45 46.56
C PRO A 596 -82.92 48.62 47.18
N ASN A 597 -82.14 48.36 48.25
CA ASN A 597 -81.34 49.38 48.93
C ASN A 597 -79.98 49.63 48.27
N TRP A 598 -79.56 48.80 47.30
CA TRP A 598 -78.32 48.98 46.58
C TRP A 598 -78.60 49.42 45.13
N HIS A 599 -78.38 50.70 44.88
CA HIS A 599 -78.60 51.33 43.57
C HIS A 599 -77.38 52.16 43.17
N PRO A 600 -76.31 51.52 42.65
CA PRO A 600 -75.06 52.21 42.33
C PRO A 600 -75.15 52.90 40.96
N PHE A 601 -76.11 53.82 40.83
CA PHE A 601 -76.29 54.69 39.67
C PHE A 601 -76.24 56.16 40.08
N LYS A 602 -75.62 56.97 39.21
CA LYS A 602 -75.59 58.41 39.29
C LYS A 602 -76.28 58.99 38.06
N VAL A 603 -77.11 60.01 38.26
CA VAL A 603 -77.75 60.74 37.16
C VAL A 603 -76.74 61.72 36.57
N VAL A 604 -76.48 61.60 35.27
CA VAL A 604 -75.63 62.51 34.49
C VAL A 604 -76.50 63.15 33.42
N THR A 605 -76.48 64.48 33.34
CA THR A 605 -77.20 65.21 32.28
C THR A 605 -76.29 65.38 31.06
N ILE A 606 -76.67 64.79 29.93
CA ILE A 606 -75.96 64.90 28.65
C ILE A 606 -76.95 65.48 27.64
N ASP A 607 -76.63 66.64 27.04
CA ASP A 607 -77.45 67.32 26.03
C ASP A 607 -78.92 67.61 26.41
N GLY A 608 -79.20 67.83 27.70
CA GLY A 608 -80.53 68.19 28.21
C GLY A 608 -81.39 67.00 28.64
N ASP A 609 -80.99 65.77 28.32
CA ASP A 609 -81.60 64.54 28.81
C ASP A 609 -80.82 64.00 30.02
N SER A 610 -81.54 63.62 31.07
CA SER A 610 -80.94 63.03 32.28
C SER A 610 -80.83 61.51 32.10
N GLN A 611 -79.60 60.97 32.15
CA GLN A 611 -79.34 59.53 32.01
C GLN A 611 -78.72 58.97 33.30
N GLU A 612 -79.24 57.83 33.76
CA GLU A 612 -78.68 57.09 34.89
C GLU A 612 -77.50 56.22 34.42
N ASN A 613 -76.30 56.55 34.89
CA ASN A 613 -75.07 55.82 34.59
C ASN A 613 -74.55 55.14 35.86
N ILE A 614 -73.78 54.06 35.73
CA ILE A 614 -73.22 53.39 36.89
C ILE A 614 -72.26 54.32 37.65
N ASP A 615 -72.36 54.31 38.96
CA ASP A 615 -71.41 54.99 39.81
C ASP A 615 -70.14 54.15 39.98
N GLU A 616 -69.10 54.47 39.19
CA GLU A 616 -67.79 53.83 39.30
C GLU A 616 -67.13 54.02 40.67
N ASP A 617 -67.63 54.97 41.48
CA ASP A 617 -67.13 55.20 42.82
C ASP A 617 -67.75 54.30 43.91
N ASP A 618 -68.78 53.50 43.58
CA ASP A 618 -69.45 52.60 44.52
C ASP A 618 -68.47 51.60 45.17
N GLU A 619 -68.48 51.56 46.51
CA GLU A 619 -67.55 50.77 47.31
C GLU A 619 -67.67 49.27 47.05
N LYS A 620 -68.89 48.74 46.83
CA LYS A 620 -69.09 47.31 46.53
C LYS A 620 -68.55 46.97 45.15
N LEU A 621 -68.86 47.79 44.13
CA LEU A 621 -68.36 47.60 42.77
C LEU A 621 -66.84 47.72 42.66
N LYS A 622 -66.23 48.68 43.37
CA LYS A 622 -64.77 48.81 43.48
C LYS A 622 -64.13 47.58 44.12
N GLY A 623 -64.68 47.12 45.25
CA GLY A 623 -64.22 45.92 45.93
C GLY A 623 -64.29 44.68 45.03
N LEU A 624 -65.41 44.50 44.32
CA LEU A 624 -65.59 43.41 43.35
C LEU A 624 -64.50 43.40 42.29
N LYS A 625 -64.24 44.56 41.68
CA LYS A 625 -63.25 44.71 40.62
C LYS A 625 -61.83 44.43 41.13
N GLN A 626 -61.50 44.91 42.33
CA GLN A 626 -60.18 44.71 42.93
C GLN A 626 -59.93 43.25 43.34
N GLU A 627 -60.92 42.58 43.92
CA GLU A 627 -60.76 41.21 44.42
C GLU A 627 -60.87 40.16 43.31
N TRP A 628 -61.78 40.35 42.35
CA TRP A 628 -62.17 39.31 41.39
C TRP A 628 -61.90 39.67 39.93
N GLY A 629 -61.49 40.90 39.65
CA GLY A 629 -61.06 41.34 38.32
C GLY A 629 -62.19 41.84 37.43
N ASP A 630 -61.81 42.32 36.24
CA ASP A 630 -62.69 43.02 35.29
C ASP A 630 -63.78 42.12 34.70
N GLU A 631 -63.53 40.81 34.52
CA GLU A 631 -64.50 39.90 33.90
C GLU A 631 -65.76 39.73 34.75
N ILE A 632 -65.59 39.52 36.06
CA ILE A 632 -66.71 39.40 37.00
C ILE A 632 -67.39 40.76 37.19
N TYR A 633 -66.62 41.84 37.32
CA TYR A 633 -67.17 43.21 37.40
C TYR A 633 -68.08 43.53 36.22
N ASN A 634 -67.62 43.29 34.98
CA ASN A 634 -68.39 43.57 33.78
C ASN A 634 -69.69 42.74 33.72
N ALA A 635 -69.65 41.48 34.19
CA ALA A 635 -70.83 40.62 34.23
C ALA A 635 -71.91 41.17 35.17
N VAL A 636 -71.51 41.60 36.37
CA VAL A 636 -72.41 42.21 37.36
C VAL A 636 -72.95 43.55 36.87
N VAL A 637 -72.09 44.40 36.30
CA VAL A 637 -72.49 45.69 35.70
C VAL A 637 -73.49 45.53 34.57
N THR A 638 -73.30 44.53 33.71
CA THR A 638 -74.23 44.25 32.60
C THR A 638 -75.60 43.88 33.13
N ALA A 639 -75.65 42.92 34.06
CA ALA A 639 -76.90 42.51 34.67
C ALA A 639 -77.59 43.67 35.42
N LEU A 640 -76.82 44.53 36.09
CA LEU A 640 -77.36 45.70 36.77
C LEU A 640 -78.03 46.70 35.80
N LYS A 641 -77.41 46.96 34.63
CA LYS A 641 -77.99 47.82 33.58
C LYS A 641 -79.28 47.23 33.02
N GLU A 642 -79.27 45.93 32.73
CA GLU A 642 -80.46 45.22 32.23
C GLU A 642 -81.62 45.28 33.24
N MET A 643 -81.32 45.13 34.53
CA MET A 643 -82.32 45.24 35.59
C MET A 643 -82.96 46.64 35.62
N ASN A 644 -82.16 47.69 35.45
CA ASN A 644 -82.65 49.07 35.46
C ASN A 644 -83.50 49.42 34.23
N GLU A 645 -83.21 48.82 33.07
CA GLU A 645 -83.96 49.06 31.83
C GLU A 645 -85.30 48.30 31.82
N TYR A 646 -85.29 47.03 32.22
CA TYR A 646 -86.46 46.15 32.04
C TYR A 646 -87.37 46.11 33.26
N ASN A 647 -86.85 46.32 34.46
CA ASN A 647 -87.63 46.28 35.70
C ASN A 647 -87.01 47.15 36.82
N PRO A 648 -86.90 48.47 36.62
CA PRO A 648 -86.22 49.37 37.56
C PRO A 648 -86.82 49.33 38.97
N SER A 649 -88.15 49.22 39.06
CA SER A 649 -88.89 49.23 40.33
C SER A 649 -88.97 47.86 40.99
N GLY A 650 -89.08 46.78 40.21
CA GLY A 650 -89.31 45.43 40.73
C GLY A 650 -88.04 44.69 41.14
N ARG A 651 -86.87 45.03 40.57
CA ARG A 651 -85.56 44.41 40.88
C ARG A 651 -85.54 42.87 40.77
N TYR A 652 -86.41 42.30 39.94
CA TYR A 652 -86.40 40.88 39.59
C TYR A 652 -86.20 40.68 38.10
N SER A 653 -85.57 39.56 37.73
CA SER A 653 -85.26 39.22 36.35
C SER A 653 -86.52 39.12 35.48
N VAL A 654 -86.53 39.74 34.30
CA VAL A 654 -87.65 39.67 33.36
C VAL A 654 -87.29 38.79 32.16
N PRO A 655 -88.05 37.72 31.86
CA PRO A 655 -87.82 36.91 30.68
C PRO A 655 -88.26 37.64 29.42
N GLU A 656 -87.40 37.67 28.41
CA GLU A 656 -87.70 38.29 27.12
C GLU A 656 -87.26 37.40 25.95
N LEU A 657 -87.99 37.47 24.83
CA LEU A 657 -87.62 36.78 23.59
C LEU A 657 -86.38 37.46 23.00
N TRP A 658 -85.26 36.72 22.93
CA TRP A 658 -83.97 37.26 22.53
C TRP A 658 -83.39 36.53 21.33
N ASN A 659 -82.81 37.31 20.41
CA ASN A 659 -81.99 36.80 19.32
C ASN A 659 -80.51 36.90 19.74
N PHE A 660 -79.94 35.79 20.20
CA PHE A 660 -78.55 35.71 20.67
C PHE A 660 -77.51 35.91 19.56
N LYS A 661 -77.92 35.80 18.29
CA LYS A 661 -77.01 36.07 17.16
C LYS A 661 -76.87 37.58 16.88
N GLU A 662 -77.97 38.31 17.01
CA GLU A 662 -78.01 39.76 16.72
C GLU A 662 -77.95 40.62 17.99
N ASP A 663 -77.91 39.97 19.16
CA ASP A 663 -77.91 40.58 20.48
C ASP A 663 -79.00 41.65 20.68
N ARG A 664 -80.24 41.30 20.30
CA ARG A 664 -81.42 42.18 20.44
C ARG A 664 -82.71 41.41 20.71
N LYS A 665 -83.75 42.15 21.10
CA LYS A 665 -85.13 41.64 21.22
C LYS A 665 -85.59 40.98 19.92
N ALA A 666 -86.10 39.75 20.02
CA ALA A 666 -86.64 39.00 18.90
C ALA A 666 -88.10 39.40 18.59
N THR A 667 -88.45 39.38 17.32
CA THR A 667 -89.83 39.57 16.83
C THR A 667 -90.60 38.24 16.83
N LEU A 668 -91.93 38.30 16.93
CA LEU A 668 -92.79 37.09 16.91
C LEU A 668 -92.57 36.25 15.65
N LYS A 669 -92.39 36.90 14.49
CA LYS A 669 -92.10 36.25 13.21
C LYS A 669 -90.78 35.49 13.23
N GLU A 670 -89.73 36.06 13.83
CA GLU A 670 -88.43 35.38 13.96
C GLU A 670 -88.54 34.14 14.85
N VAL A 671 -89.24 34.27 15.97
CA VAL A 671 -89.45 33.19 16.94
C VAL A 671 -90.26 32.04 16.32
N ILE A 672 -91.38 32.34 15.67
CA ILE A 672 -92.21 31.33 14.97
C ILE A 672 -91.39 30.64 13.87
N ASN A 673 -90.65 31.40 13.04
CA ASN A 673 -89.81 30.82 12.01
C ASN A 673 -88.71 29.91 12.58
N TYR A 674 -88.13 30.28 13.72
CA TYR A 674 -87.15 29.46 14.42
C TYR A 674 -87.76 28.16 14.95
N ILE A 675 -88.94 28.23 15.58
CA ILE A 675 -89.67 27.04 16.06
C ILE A 675 -90.01 26.11 14.89
N VAL A 676 -90.57 26.64 13.81
CA VAL A 676 -90.95 25.85 12.62
C VAL A 676 -89.73 25.16 11.98
N LYS A 677 -88.60 25.87 11.85
CA LYS A 677 -87.35 25.27 11.36
C LYS A 677 -86.84 24.18 12.30
N SER A 678 -86.89 24.42 13.60
CA SER A 678 -86.45 23.46 14.62
C SER A 678 -87.29 22.18 14.59
N ILE A 679 -88.62 22.30 14.51
CA ILE A 679 -89.55 21.16 14.35
C ILE A 679 -89.25 20.36 13.07
N LYS A 680 -89.04 21.05 11.92
CA LYS A 680 -88.68 20.38 10.66
C LYS A 680 -87.35 19.61 10.75
N SER A 681 -86.37 20.17 11.46
CA SER A 681 -85.07 19.52 11.65
C SER A 681 -85.15 18.29 12.56
N LEU A 682 -85.97 18.32 13.61
CA LEU A 682 -86.18 17.19 14.52
C LEU A 682 -86.89 16.02 13.82
N LYS A 683 -87.83 16.31 12.91
CA LYS A 683 -88.53 15.28 12.11
C LYS A 683 -87.58 14.52 11.18
N ARG A 684 -86.54 15.16 10.64
CA ARG A 684 -85.53 14.51 9.78
C ARG A 684 -84.51 13.64 10.53
N LYS A 685 -84.37 13.79 11.85
CA LYS A 685 -83.45 12.99 12.68
C LYS A 685 -84.09 11.75 13.31
N ARG A 686 -85.43 11.64 13.29
CA ARG A 686 -86.20 10.50 13.82
C ARG A 686 -86.59 9.47 12.74
N THR A 687 -86.26 9.74 11.49
CA THR A 687 -86.18 8.80 10.36
C THR A 687 -84.72 8.52 10.08
#